data_AF-A0A0A6UBF1-F1
#
_entry.id   AF-A0A0A6UBF1-F1
#
_cell.length_a   1.000
_cell.length_b   1.000
_cell.length_c   1.000
_cell.angle_alpha   90.00
_cell.angle_beta   90.00
_cell.angle_gamma   90.00
#
_symmetry.space_group_name_H-M   'P 1'
#
loop_
_entity.id
_entity.type
_entity.pdbx_description
1 polymer ?
#
loop_
_entity_poly.entity_id
_entity_poly.type
_entity_poly.pdbx_seq_one_letter_code
_entity_poly.pdbx_strand_id
1 'polypeptide(L)'
;MTCPVCGTVPVPGARFCHHCGAALPVAAQMPAAERRIVTVLFGDLSDFTSFSEDLDPERVGAVTDRVLASLAGAVKTFGGHVDKLTGDGIMAVFGAPVAHEDDAERAVRAALSMQRAVRRVLDDERGGGAPLGLRVGLNTGEVVAGVQAGIEYTVIGDTVNTAARLADAAAVGTVYAGERTSAGTRHVASWRQLRPLRLKGKREPVPTYELLGLHDAPGTRSGVGDEAPFVGREAELGRVSGALAEAIDNRTPKIIVMTAEAGIGKSRFAGEVKRLATGYSGHGARVLRVRCRAFGERRRYAPLADIVRKAAGLPKDVATTVARTVVEERLRKLGGRLNVTLDSDRLLVLLGYGEAPDRPIGPAAPADWPPSAKRTDAEAISVAVADLLNALAAEEPLVVIVDDLHDATDTTLDAIGRTVNRLDGPAVVLLLARPELVRSSGAMTRLADAEVHNLPPLRGADASRLLTSYLSGGKLPQPDSDRLLATAQGNPFYLAEMVTLLMERGALTPAVGANAAGRWQLAAGSLGSRLLSRDLAAVLAARIDALSPAPRSVLRDASVAGTTVPSGVLEALQERRVVADSRPDVVVAVELERAVDELLQRRMLHRSRGGFQFTTPLMREAAYAGIGKADLAERHAYLAAWAAPETVDRPGHDGAVRLNLTGGERDAFIATHAEHAIELADAVRLRPDAPAREVAPLGVAALGRMARRALADIEPAAALEYAERATTLAQGDLPLPDQLVHARALLRLGRAEEALAYGEKIAAASAGEPVCRAEAMIVVGRAYEALGDTGRAVAGWQEALEIATEAQLLPERANAMRRLGMADFLSGKLSQASSRFAAAYQVTLAAGDRHGQAWALQNLAWVTTTRGDFAGTDAVLGRAARLFAELGDPVGRSWLRGTTAFARLLAGRLQEARRLARLFLPFGDRVGEGWAVGTLRVVEAYAAAELGDLGAADGQARRAYREFLEVNDDWGCGLALVVRGAIARGLNEPEHAYDLLTDALGYADRTGHPLLLGMAGTLRGFVALQRGDLATAEADARRVMTAVEPHNPLAPAQVGPRVLLAEARMRAGDAGTAIGLLAPIASDTSQPSLLFSRRHALASYASALLADGRVESALTWIGRAGEASAEDVRSGVISAMVRARVLAAADRCEEARASAEEAVRLAYSTEQASERTAAEELRDTLSVTVVEETVAYASDVPG
;
A
#
# COMPACT_ATOMS: atom_id res chain seq x y z
N MET A 1 -1.93 46.06 -11.21
CA MET A 1 -3.31 46.45 -11.59
C MET A 1 -3.52 47.91 -11.23
N THR A 2 -4.56 48.54 -11.78
CA THR A 2 -4.99 49.92 -11.48
C THR A 2 -6.49 49.89 -11.20
N CYS A 3 -6.99 50.82 -10.39
CA CYS A 3 -8.42 50.94 -10.12
C CYS A 3 -9.16 51.31 -11.42
N PRO A 4 -10.24 50.58 -11.80
CA PRO A 4 -10.98 50.86 -13.04
C PRO A 4 -11.73 52.20 -13.04
N VAL A 5 -11.83 52.88 -11.89
CA VAL A 5 -12.53 54.17 -11.74
C VAL A 5 -11.58 55.38 -11.76
N CYS A 6 -10.39 55.27 -11.16
CA CYS A 6 -9.47 56.41 -11.00
C CYS A 6 -8.02 56.16 -11.45
N GLY A 7 -7.68 54.97 -11.96
CA GLY A 7 -6.33 54.63 -12.40
C GLY A 7 -5.30 54.39 -11.28
N THR A 8 -5.57 54.74 -10.02
CA THR A 8 -4.66 54.50 -8.89
C THR A 8 -4.33 53.02 -8.72
N VAL A 9 -3.06 52.66 -8.52
CA VAL A 9 -2.65 51.29 -8.16
C VAL A 9 -3.21 50.96 -6.77
N PRO A 10 -4.06 49.94 -6.60
CA PRO A 10 -4.64 49.61 -5.30
C PRO A 10 -3.63 48.93 -4.39
N VAL A 11 -3.80 49.09 -3.07
CA VAL A 11 -3.04 48.33 -2.07
C VAL A 11 -3.46 46.85 -2.16
N PRO A 12 -2.54 45.87 -2.11
CA PRO A 12 -2.87 44.45 -2.09
C PRO A 12 -3.91 44.12 -1.00
N GLY A 13 -4.90 43.29 -1.32
CA GLY A 13 -5.97 42.90 -0.39
C GLY A 13 -7.05 43.95 -0.10
N ALA A 14 -6.89 45.19 -0.56
CA ALA A 14 -7.90 46.23 -0.34
C ALA A 14 -9.21 45.91 -1.09
N ARG A 15 -10.33 45.87 -0.36
CA ARG A 15 -11.68 45.70 -0.96
C ARG A 15 -12.17 46.94 -1.72
N PHE A 16 -11.61 48.11 -1.40
CA PHE A 16 -11.94 49.41 -1.97
C PHE A 16 -10.66 50.15 -2.37
N CYS A 17 -10.73 50.99 -3.41
CA CYS A 17 -9.59 51.83 -3.78
C CYS A 17 -9.33 52.90 -2.71
N HIS A 18 -8.13 52.90 -2.13
CA HIS A 18 -7.74 53.84 -1.08
C HIS A 18 -7.82 55.33 -1.50
N HIS A 19 -7.82 55.62 -2.80
CA HIS A 19 -7.88 56.99 -3.33
C HIS A 19 -9.29 57.48 -3.67
N CYS A 20 -10.19 56.60 -4.17
CA CYS A 20 -11.52 57.00 -4.65
C CYS A 20 -12.70 56.23 -4.04
N GLY A 21 -12.47 55.33 -3.08
CA GLY A 21 -13.51 54.55 -2.41
C GLY A 21 -14.20 53.46 -3.26
N ALA A 22 -13.97 53.41 -4.56
CA ALA A 22 -14.61 52.44 -5.45
C ALA A 22 -14.28 50.98 -5.07
N ALA A 23 -15.30 50.13 -5.01
CA ALA A 23 -15.14 48.69 -4.79
C ALA A 23 -14.29 48.07 -5.92
N LEU A 24 -13.33 47.23 -5.54
CA LEU A 24 -12.43 46.58 -6.50
C LEU A 24 -12.94 45.17 -6.83
N PRO A 25 -12.85 44.70 -8.10
CA PRO A 25 -13.33 43.39 -8.49
C PRO A 25 -12.72 42.24 -7.66
N VAL A 26 -13.51 41.19 -7.42
CA VAL A 26 -13.20 40.07 -6.49
C VAL A 26 -12.03 39.17 -6.94
N ALA A 27 -11.33 39.54 -8.02
CA ALA A 27 -9.97 39.05 -8.32
C ALA A 27 -8.93 39.47 -7.25
N ALA A 28 -9.28 40.33 -6.29
CA ALA A 28 -8.47 40.66 -5.11
C ALA A 28 -8.42 39.57 -4.02
N GLN A 29 -8.82 38.31 -4.31
CA GLN A 29 -8.54 37.18 -3.44
C GLN A 29 -7.02 36.94 -3.35
N MET A 30 -6.44 37.31 -2.20
CA MET A 30 -5.06 37.02 -1.85
C MET A 30 -4.79 35.49 -1.89
N PRO A 31 -3.66 35.03 -2.44
CA PRO A 31 -3.32 33.61 -2.42
C PRO A 31 -3.24 33.07 -0.99
N ALA A 32 -3.89 31.93 -0.75
CA ALA A 32 -3.68 31.12 0.44
C ALA A 32 -2.20 30.68 0.54
N ALA A 33 -1.77 30.23 1.72
CA ALA A 33 -0.39 29.85 1.97
C ALA A 33 -0.01 28.55 1.21
N GLU A 34 0.68 28.68 0.08
CA GLU A 34 1.05 27.55 -0.78
C GLU A 34 2.46 27.05 -0.46
N ARG A 35 2.70 25.73 -0.61
CA ARG A 35 4.07 25.18 -0.58
C ARG A 35 4.66 25.19 -1.98
N ARG A 36 5.82 25.83 -2.14
CA ARG A 36 6.51 26.00 -3.43
C ARG A 36 8.00 25.73 -3.31
N ILE A 37 8.62 25.25 -4.38
CA ILE A 37 10.07 25.30 -4.55
C ILE A 37 10.38 26.62 -5.24
N VAL A 38 11.23 27.45 -4.65
CA VAL A 38 11.65 28.75 -5.18
C VAL A 38 13.17 28.87 -5.17
N THR A 39 13.71 29.81 -5.93
CA THR A 39 15.08 30.30 -5.72
C THR A 39 15.03 31.69 -5.12
N VAL A 40 15.58 31.84 -3.92
CA VAL A 40 15.68 33.11 -3.19
C VAL A 40 17.04 33.74 -3.48
N LEU A 41 17.04 35.05 -3.70
CA LEU A 41 18.20 35.89 -3.94
C LEU A 41 18.24 37.00 -2.88
N PHE A 42 19.35 37.11 -2.16
CA PHE A 42 19.68 38.30 -1.37
C PHE A 42 20.87 39.02 -2.01
N GLY A 43 20.73 40.33 -2.23
CA GLY A 43 21.83 41.22 -2.61
C GLY A 43 22.05 42.25 -1.51
N ASP A 44 23.30 42.51 -1.16
CA ASP A 44 23.69 43.32 0.00
C ASP A 44 24.97 44.12 -0.32
N LEU A 45 25.06 45.39 0.08
CA LEU A 45 26.21 46.25 -0.25
C LEU A 45 27.27 46.20 0.86
N SER A 46 28.47 45.74 0.54
CA SER A 46 29.57 45.72 1.51
C SER A 46 30.04 47.12 1.83
N ASP A 47 30.31 47.36 3.12
CA ASP A 47 30.93 48.59 3.66
C ASP A 47 30.14 49.88 3.36
N PHE A 48 28.84 49.74 3.03
CA PHE A 48 27.95 50.87 2.76
C PHE A 48 27.75 51.76 3.99
N THR A 49 27.68 51.17 5.20
CA THR A 49 27.57 51.92 6.46
C THR A 49 28.71 52.92 6.62
N SER A 50 29.96 52.48 6.47
CA SER A 50 31.13 53.37 6.59
C SER A 50 31.23 54.38 5.45
N PHE A 51 30.69 54.07 4.27
CA PHE A 51 30.54 55.08 3.21
C PHE A 51 29.47 56.14 3.52
N SER A 52 28.43 55.77 4.27
CA SER A 52 27.38 56.71 4.69
C SER A 52 27.79 57.61 5.88
N GLU A 53 28.84 57.27 6.62
CA GLU A 53 29.39 58.09 7.70
C GLU A 53 30.18 59.31 7.16
N ASP A 54 30.80 59.19 5.98
CA ASP A 54 31.59 60.25 5.31
C ASP A 54 30.76 61.16 4.37
N LEU A 55 29.44 61.01 4.31
CA LEU A 55 28.58 61.71 3.34
C LEU A 55 27.34 62.36 3.94
N ASP A 56 26.85 63.41 3.26
CA ASP A 56 25.58 64.05 3.56
C ASP A 56 24.39 63.06 3.37
N PRO A 57 23.42 62.99 4.31
CA PRO A 57 22.29 62.07 4.22
C PRO A 57 21.43 62.17 2.95
N GLU A 58 21.25 63.36 2.36
CA GLU A 58 20.53 63.50 1.09
C GLU A 58 21.33 62.87 -0.06
N ARG A 59 22.66 63.01 -0.04
CA ARG A 59 23.54 62.37 -1.03
C ARG A 59 23.58 60.86 -0.84
N VAL A 60 23.61 60.36 0.41
CA VAL A 60 23.52 58.93 0.72
C VAL A 60 22.22 58.37 0.14
N GLY A 61 21.06 58.96 0.46
CA GLY A 61 19.76 58.54 -0.06
C GLY A 61 19.71 58.52 -1.59
N ALA A 62 20.16 59.60 -2.24
CA ALA A 62 20.19 59.70 -3.70
C ALA A 62 21.15 58.70 -4.39
N VAL A 63 22.13 58.13 -3.68
CA VAL A 63 22.96 57.02 -4.17
C VAL A 63 22.26 55.68 -3.91
N THR A 64 21.73 55.45 -2.70
CA THR A 64 20.98 54.24 -2.33
C THR A 64 19.84 53.99 -3.30
N ASP A 65 18.98 54.97 -3.55
CA ASP A 65 17.83 54.83 -4.46
C ASP A 65 18.25 54.46 -5.87
N ARG A 66 19.33 55.05 -6.41
CA ARG A 66 19.85 54.70 -7.73
C ARG A 66 20.41 53.29 -7.78
N VAL A 67 21.09 52.83 -6.71
CA VAL A 67 21.58 51.46 -6.61
C VAL A 67 20.41 50.47 -6.48
N LEU A 68 19.50 50.66 -5.52
CA LEU A 68 18.34 49.78 -5.30
C LEU A 68 17.42 49.72 -6.51
N ALA A 69 17.17 50.84 -7.20
CA ALA A 69 16.40 50.84 -8.45
C ALA A 69 17.10 50.06 -9.57
N SER A 70 18.44 50.10 -9.63
CA SER A 70 19.23 49.31 -10.58
C SER A 70 19.19 47.80 -10.25
N LEU A 71 19.26 47.45 -8.96
CA LEU A 71 19.13 46.08 -8.45
C LEU A 71 17.72 45.51 -8.69
N ALA A 72 16.67 46.23 -8.30
CA ALA A 72 15.28 45.85 -8.53
C ALA A 72 14.95 45.78 -10.03
N GLY A 73 15.55 46.67 -10.85
CA GLY A 73 15.48 46.61 -12.30
C GLY A 73 16.13 45.35 -12.88
N ALA A 74 17.26 44.92 -12.34
CA ALA A 74 17.90 43.66 -12.74
C ALA A 74 17.06 42.43 -12.35
N VAL A 75 16.49 42.39 -11.13
CA VAL A 75 15.58 41.32 -10.69
C VAL A 75 14.36 41.21 -11.62
N LYS A 76 13.65 42.33 -11.85
CA LYS A 76 12.49 42.40 -12.75
C LYS A 76 12.84 42.01 -14.20
N THR A 77 14.03 42.42 -14.68
CA THR A 77 14.52 42.06 -16.02
C THR A 77 14.58 40.55 -16.25
N PHE A 78 14.79 39.75 -15.19
CA PHE A 78 14.80 38.28 -15.24
C PHE A 78 13.52 37.62 -14.69
N GLY A 79 12.41 38.36 -14.60
CA GLY A 79 11.11 37.81 -14.17
C GLY A 79 11.05 37.43 -12.68
N GLY A 80 11.96 37.94 -11.85
CA GLY A 80 11.92 37.76 -10.41
C GLY A 80 10.96 38.73 -9.72
N HIS A 81 10.34 38.30 -8.63
CA HIS A 81 9.61 39.16 -7.71
C HIS A 81 10.58 39.81 -6.72
N VAL A 82 10.51 41.12 -6.52
CA VAL A 82 11.20 41.80 -5.40
C VAL A 82 10.28 41.71 -4.20
N ASP A 83 10.72 41.00 -3.15
CA ASP A 83 9.93 40.70 -1.95
C ASP A 83 10.03 41.85 -0.93
N LYS A 84 11.25 42.38 -0.70
CA LYS A 84 11.47 43.64 0.05
C LYS A 84 12.82 44.28 -0.27
N LEU A 85 12.93 45.57 0.07
CA LEU A 85 14.17 46.34 0.15
C LEU A 85 14.48 46.59 1.64
N THR A 86 15.76 46.53 2.03
CA THR A 86 16.19 46.60 3.43
C THR A 86 17.41 47.50 3.56
N GLY A 87 17.20 48.82 3.56
CA GLY A 87 18.29 49.80 3.68
C GLY A 87 19.21 49.77 2.47
N ASP A 88 20.35 49.11 2.61
CA ASP A 88 21.38 48.86 1.60
C ASP A 88 21.20 47.51 0.87
N GLY A 89 20.28 46.65 1.32
CA GLY A 89 20.00 45.33 0.76
C GLY A 89 18.68 45.17 -0.02
N ILE A 90 18.58 44.06 -0.76
CA ILE A 90 17.41 43.62 -1.54
C ILE A 90 17.16 42.12 -1.39
N MET A 91 15.90 41.73 -1.20
CA MET A 91 15.44 40.34 -1.28
C MET A 91 14.55 40.13 -2.51
N ALA A 92 14.83 39.06 -3.26
CA ALA A 92 14.08 38.68 -4.45
C ALA A 92 13.81 37.18 -4.50
N VAL A 93 12.76 36.79 -5.23
CA VAL A 93 12.25 35.42 -5.32
C VAL A 93 11.92 35.09 -6.78
N PHE A 94 12.31 33.88 -7.19
CA PHE A 94 12.00 33.29 -8.48
C PHE A 94 11.26 31.97 -8.23
N GLY A 95 10.09 31.79 -8.86
CA GLY A 95 9.17 30.66 -8.64
C GLY A 95 7.92 30.97 -7.79
N ALA A 96 7.81 32.21 -7.29
CA ALA A 96 6.62 32.74 -6.64
C ALA A 96 6.41 34.22 -7.06
N PRO A 97 5.17 34.67 -7.28
CA PRO A 97 3.91 33.92 -7.21
C PRO A 97 3.63 32.98 -8.40
N VAL A 98 4.48 32.98 -9.44
CA VAL A 98 4.37 32.12 -10.63
C VAL A 98 5.62 31.23 -10.74
N ALA A 99 5.43 29.94 -10.95
CA ALA A 99 6.51 28.97 -11.15
C ALA A 99 6.95 28.84 -12.62
N HIS A 100 8.24 28.66 -12.85
CA HIS A 100 8.84 28.44 -14.17
C HIS A 100 9.86 27.28 -14.16
N GLU A 101 10.14 26.78 -15.35
CA GLU A 101 11.10 25.69 -15.56
C GLU A 101 12.56 26.11 -15.23
N ASP A 102 12.86 27.41 -15.34
CA ASP A 102 14.22 27.97 -15.31
C ASP A 102 14.50 28.93 -14.13
N ASP A 103 13.66 28.97 -13.08
CA ASP A 103 13.74 29.98 -12.00
C ASP A 103 15.11 30.13 -11.31
N ALA A 104 15.92 29.08 -11.23
CA ALA A 104 17.29 29.19 -10.71
C ALA A 104 18.27 29.80 -11.71
N GLU A 105 18.12 29.55 -13.01
CA GLU A 105 18.87 30.24 -14.05
C GLU A 105 18.53 31.73 -14.06
N ARG A 106 17.24 32.07 -13.94
CA ARG A 106 16.77 33.46 -13.78
C ARG A 106 17.48 34.17 -12.63
N ALA A 107 17.49 33.54 -11.45
CA ALA A 107 18.15 34.07 -10.26
C ALA A 107 19.67 34.25 -10.44
N VAL A 108 20.36 33.27 -11.05
CA VAL A 108 21.81 33.36 -11.30
C VAL A 108 22.14 34.44 -12.34
N ARG A 109 21.34 34.58 -13.40
CA ARG A 109 21.48 35.66 -14.38
C ARG A 109 21.18 37.04 -13.77
N ALA A 110 20.16 37.14 -12.91
CA ALA A 110 19.86 38.34 -12.15
C ALA A 110 21.04 38.74 -11.25
N ALA A 111 21.58 37.81 -10.45
CA ALA A 111 22.72 38.04 -9.57
C ALA A 111 23.94 38.60 -10.33
N LEU A 112 24.32 38.00 -11.47
CA LEU A 112 25.44 38.50 -12.28
C LEU A 112 25.13 39.85 -12.97
N SER A 113 23.86 40.10 -13.30
CA SER A 113 23.42 41.41 -13.81
C SER A 113 23.47 42.49 -12.72
N MET A 114 23.09 42.16 -11.49
CA MET A 114 23.16 43.02 -10.31
C MET A 114 24.60 43.42 -10.00
N GLN A 115 25.54 42.45 -9.99
CA GLN A 115 26.98 42.73 -9.85
C GLN A 115 27.49 43.75 -10.88
N ARG A 116 27.14 43.54 -12.16
CA ARG A 116 27.51 44.45 -13.27
C ARG A 116 26.85 45.82 -13.18
N ALA A 117 25.63 45.88 -12.63
CA ALA A 117 24.85 47.11 -12.50
C ALA A 117 25.36 47.99 -11.36
N VAL A 118 25.65 47.40 -10.19
CA VAL A 118 26.26 48.10 -9.04
C VAL A 118 27.64 48.63 -9.41
N ARG A 119 28.48 47.81 -10.04
CA ARG A 119 29.83 48.22 -10.43
C ARG A 119 29.83 49.51 -11.28
N ARG A 120 28.95 49.61 -12.29
CA ARG A 120 28.81 50.83 -13.11
C ARG A 120 28.41 52.04 -12.28
N VAL A 121 27.38 51.92 -11.44
CA VAL A 121 26.91 53.04 -10.60
C VAL A 121 28.01 53.51 -9.63
N LEU A 122 28.88 52.62 -9.17
CA LEU A 122 30.03 52.99 -8.34
C LEU A 122 31.19 53.58 -9.14
N ASP A 123 31.50 53.02 -10.33
CA ASP A 123 32.50 53.56 -11.26
C ASP A 123 32.14 55.01 -11.66
N ASP A 124 30.86 55.26 -12.00
CA ASP A 124 30.30 56.56 -12.39
C ASP A 124 30.33 57.60 -11.24
N GLU A 125 30.26 57.18 -9.98
CA GLU A 125 30.15 58.07 -8.80
C GLU A 125 31.48 58.36 -8.09
N ARG A 126 32.53 57.53 -8.27
CA ARG A 126 33.72 57.53 -7.38
C ARG A 126 35.07 57.79 -8.03
N GLY A 127 35.20 57.71 -9.36
CA GLY A 127 36.49 57.95 -10.03
C GLY A 127 37.65 57.02 -9.61
N GLY A 128 37.35 55.87 -8.98
CA GLY A 128 38.34 54.85 -8.60
C GLY A 128 38.60 54.66 -7.09
N GLY A 129 37.91 55.38 -6.20
CA GLY A 129 38.13 55.29 -4.74
C GLY A 129 37.35 54.17 -4.02
N ALA A 130 38.07 53.29 -3.31
CA ALA A 130 37.62 52.27 -2.33
C ALA A 130 36.64 51.16 -2.80
N PRO A 131 36.77 49.90 -2.30
CA PRO A 131 36.11 48.73 -2.87
C PRO A 131 34.69 48.47 -2.32
N LEU A 132 33.78 49.44 -2.48
CA LEU A 132 32.36 49.17 -2.27
C LEU A 132 31.87 48.20 -3.36
N GLY A 133 31.01 47.24 -3.01
CA GLY A 133 30.53 46.26 -3.97
C GLY A 133 29.35 45.44 -3.45
N LEU A 134 28.77 44.63 -4.33
CA LEU A 134 27.63 43.79 -3.98
C LEU A 134 28.11 42.41 -3.49
N ARG A 135 27.52 41.92 -2.40
CA ARG A 135 27.51 40.51 -1.98
C ARG A 135 26.19 39.91 -2.43
N VAL A 136 26.19 38.71 -3.00
CA VAL A 136 24.93 38.03 -3.40
C VAL A 136 24.89 36.59 -2.90
N GLY A 137 23.80 36.24 -2.24
CA GLY A 137 23.49 34.88 -1.78
C GLY A 137 22.28 34.31 -2.51
N LEU A 138 22.42 33.08 -3.02
CA LEU A 138 21.38 32.35 -3.74
C LEU A 138 21.07 31.02 -3.04
N ASN A 139 19.79 30.65 -2.91
CA ASN A 139 19.43 29.29 -2.50
C ASN A 139 18.10 28.82 -3.08
N THR A 140 18.06 27.56 -3.54
CA THR A 140 16.88 26.93 -4.13
C THR A 140 16.32 25.86 -3.19
N GLY A 141 15.07 25.97 -2.78
CA GLY A 141 14.48 25.07 -1.81
C GLY A 141 12.99 25.33 -1.58
N GLU A 142 12.40 24.57 -0.65
CA GLU A 142 11.00 24.76 -0.27
C GLU A 142 10.79 26.01 0.57
N VAL A 143 9.66 26.68 0.33
CA VAL A 143 9.11 27.76 1.15
C VAL A 143 7.60 27.59 1.28
N VAL A 144 7.02 28.24 2.28
CA VAL A 144 5.61 28.64 2.26
C VAL A 144 5.55 30.02 1.61
N ALA A 145 4.72 30.19 0.58
CA ALA A 145 4.54 31.44 -0.16
C ALA A 145 3.07 31.87 -0.06
N GLY A 146 2.80 33.03 0.53
CA GLY A 146 1.44 33.45 0.83
C GLY A 146 1.42 34.79 1.56
N VAL A 147 0.21 35.26 1.91
CA VAL A 147 0.07 36.51 2.66
C VAL A 147 0.30 36.27 4.16
N GLN A 148 1.29 36.97 4.73
CA GLN A 148 1.58 36.92 6.16
C GLN A 148 0.86 38.06 6.88
N ALA A 149 0.28 37.75 8.05
CA ALA A 149 -0.49 38.67 8.91
C ALA A 149 -1.68 39.38 8.23
N GLY A 150 -2.07 39.01 7.01
CA GLY A 150 -3.08 39.70 6.21
C GLY A 150 -2.58 40.98 5.51
N ILE A 151 -1.27 41.26 5.53
CA ILE A 151 -0.69 42.53 5.09
C ILE A 151 -0.01 42.38 3.72
N GLU A 152 1.02 41.52 3.62
CA GLU A 152 1.87 41.40 2.43
C GLU A 152 2.10 39.94 2.03
N TYR A 153 2.25 39.71 0.72
CA TYR A 153 2.66 38.42 0.15
C TYR A 153 4.18 38.28 0.24
N THR A 154 4.66 37.24 0.91
CA THR A 154 6.09 36.99 1.10
C THR A 154 6.38 35.48 1.15
N VAL A 155 7.67 35.11 1.12
CA VAL A 155 8.11 33.72 1.29
C VAL A 155 8.77 33.48 2.65
N ILE A 156 8.39 32.36 3.28
CA ILE A 156 8.85 31.95 4.61
C ILE A 156 9.48 30.56 4.52
N GLY A 157 10.69 30.41 5.06
CA GLY A 157 11.33 29.10 5.19
C GLY A 157 12.83 29.15 5.42
N ASP A 158 13.41 28.01 5.78
CA ASP A 158 14.86 27.86 5.96
C ASP A 158 15.66 28.19 4.68
N THR A 159 15.05 27.98 3.51
CA THR A 159 15.58 28.38 2.20
C THR A 159 15.94 29.88 2.16
N VAL A 160 15.07 30.74 2.70
CA VAL A 160 15.21 32.20 2.74
C VAL A 160 16.38 32.59 3.66
N ASN A 161 16.37 32.06 4.89
CA ASN A 161 17.44 32.28 5.87
C ASN A 161 18.81 31.84 5.34
N THR A 162 18.85 30.74 4.58
CA THR A 162 20.09 30.24 3.98
C THR A 162 20.59 31.16 2.87
N ALA A 163 19.72 31.68 2.00
CA ALA A 163 20.12 32.64 0.97
C ALA A 163 20.68 33.93 1.59
N ALA A 164 20.05 34.46 2.64
CA ALA A 164 20.57 35.62 3.37
C ALA A 164 21.96 35.35 3.97
N ARG A 165 22.16 34.24 4.70
CA ARG A 165 23.49 33.92 5.28
C ARG A 165 24.56 33.55 4.24
N LEU A 166 24.17 33.18 3.02
CA LEU A 166 25.10 33.06 1.89
C LEU A 166 25.51 34.42 1.32
N ALA A 167 24.67 35.46 1.42
CA ALA A 167 25.04 36.83 1.08
C ALA A 167 25.99 37.40 2.14
N ASP A 168 25.67 37.28 3.43
CA ASP A 168 26.54 37.68 4.56
C ASP A 168 27.98 37.15 4.41
N ALA A 169 28.10 35.90 3.96
CA ALA A 169 29.36 35.16 3.86
C ALA A 169 30.05 35.28 2.49
N ALA A 170 29.42 35.94 1.50
CA ALA A 170 30.02 36.15 0.18
C ALA A 170 31.12 37.21 0.25
N ALA A 171 32.21 37.00 -0.50
CA ALA A 171 33.22 38.01 -0.70
C ALA A 171 32.67 39.16 -1.57
N VAL A 172 33.21 40.37 -1.38
CA VAL A 172 32.81 41.57 -2.14
C VAL A 172 32.92 41.32 -3.65
N GLY A 173 31.84 41.59 -4.39
CA GLY A 173 31.76 41.37 -5.84
C GLY A 173 31.46 39.93 -6.28
N THR A 174 31.25 38.99 -5.34
CA THR A 174 30.98 37.57 -5.65
C THR A 174 29.52 37.18 -5.48
N VAL A 175 29.14 36.03 -6.06
CA VAL A 175 27.82 35.41 -5.90
C VAL A 175 28.02 34.00 -5.33
N TYR A 176 27.53 33.75 -4.13
CA TYR A 176 27.55 32.45 -3.47
C TYR A 176 26.18 31.78 -3.56
N ALA A 177 26.17 30.45 -3.71
CA ALA A 177 24.96 29.67 -3.91
C ALA A 177 24.97 28.35 -3.13
N GLY A 178 23.78 27.95 -2.66
CA GLY A 178 23.55 26.62 -2.11
C GLY A 178 23.60 25.53 -3.18
N GLU A 179 23.87 24.29 -2.75
CA GLU A 179 24.04 23.12 -3.62
C GLU A 179 22.93 22.94 -4.65
N ARG A 180 21.65 23.06 -4.25
CA ARG A 180 20.50 22.90 -5.15
C ARG A 180 20.47 23.95 -6.27
N THR A 181 20.93 25.16 -6.01
CA THR A 181 21.03 26.22 -7.04
C THR A 181 22.19 25.92 -7.99
N SER A 182 23.37 25.57 -7.44
CA SER A 182 24.55 25.16 -8.22
C SER A 182 24.25 23.98 -9.15
N ALA A 183 23.79 22.85 -8.59
CA ALA A 183 23.44 21.65 -9.33
C ALA A 183 22.43 21.92 -10.46
N GLY A 184 21.34 22.65 -10.16
CA GLY A 184 20.32 23.00 -11.14
C GLY A 184 20.74 24.02 -12.22
N THR A 185 21.95 24.58 -12.16
CA THR A 185 22.42 25.59 -13.13
C THR A 185 23.79 25.30 -13.76
N ARG A 186 24.41 24.14 -13.47
CA ARG A 186 25.74 23.76 -14.06
C ARG A 186 25.77 23.79 -15.60
N HIS A 187 24.61 23.58 -16.24
CA HIS A 187 24.45 23.60 -17.70
C HIS A 187 24.43 25.03 -18.31
N VAL A 188 24.37 26.09 -17.49
CA VAL A 188 24.41 27.50 -17.92
C VAL A 188 25.42 28.36 -17.16
N ALA A 189 25.94 27.87 -16.03
CA ALA A 189 26.85 28.58 -15.13
C ALA A 189 28.03 27.70 -14.69
N SER A 190 29.21 28.31 -14.63
CA SER A 190 30.43 27.72 -14.05
C SER A 190 30.49 27.98 -12.55
N TRP A 191 30.68 26.92 -11.75
CA TRP A 191 30.67 26.97 -10.28
C TRP A 191 31.96 26.43 -9.67
N ARG A 192 32.58 27.17 -8.74
CA ARG A 192 33.65 26.69 -7.86
C ARG A 192 33.04 26.18 -6.55
N GLN A 193 33.26 24.92 -6.20
CA GLN A 193 32.87 24.41 -4.89
C GLN A 193 33.80 24.96 -3.81
N LEU A 194 33.24 25.50 -2.73
CA LEU A 194 33.98 25.96 -1.56
C LEU A 194 33.98 24.89 -0.46
N ARG A 195 34.81 25.07 0.58
CA ARG A 195 34.68 24.29 1.82
C ARG A 195 33.31 24.62 2.45
N PRO A 196 32.54 23.63 2.97
CA PRO A 196 31.23 23.88 3.58
C PRO A 196 31.29 24.94 4.69
N LEU A 197 30.43 25.97 4.58
CA LEU A 197 30.48 27.16 5.44
C LEU A 197 29.62 26.97 6.69
N ARG A 198 30.16 27.31 7.87
CA ARG A 198 29.39 27.37 9.12
C ARG A 198 28.63 28.70 9.20
N LEU A 199 27.41 28.70 8.66
CA LEU A 199 26.54 29.89 8.63
C LEU A 199 25.86 30.13 9.99
N LYS A 200 25.67 31.40 10.36
CA LYS A 200 25.06 31.81 11.65
C LYS A 200 23.66 31.20 11.83
N GLY A 201 23.49 30.39 12.87
CA GLY A 201 22.22 29.72 13.19
C GLY A 201 22.02 28.34 12.57
N LYS A 202 22.94 27.85 11.74
CA LYS A 202 22.92 26.47 11.21
C LYS A 202 23.61 25.50 12.17
N ARG A 203 23.03 24.31 12.33
CA ARG A 203 23.65 23.20 13.10
C ARG A 203 24.77 22.51 12.33
N GLU A 204 24.62 22.40 11.00
CA GLU A 204 25.54 21.72 10.10
C GLU A 204 26.19 22.72 9.12
N PRO A 205 27.44 22.48 8.67
CA PRO A 205 28.07 23.29 7.63
C PRO A 205 27.35 23.17 6.28
N VAL A 206 27.09 24.30 5.62
CA VAL A 206 26.32 24.36 4.36
C VAL A 206 27.25 24.22 3.15
N PRO A 207 27.06 23.23 2.25
CA PRO A 207 27.79 23.14 0.98
C PRO A 207 27.53 24.39 0.13
N THR A 208 28.60 25.12 -0.17
CA THR A 208 28.53 26.44 -0.83
C THR A 208 29.34 26.44 -2.11
N TYR A 209 28.82 27.12 -3.13
CA TYR A 209 29.40 27.23 -4.46
C TYR A 209 29.49 28.70 -4.88
N GLU A 210 30.61 29.09 -5.48
CA GLU A 210 30.87 30.44 -5.98
C GLU A 210 30.69 30.49 -7.50
N LEU A 211 29.96 31.48 -8.00
CA LEU A 211 29.73 31.68 -9.43
C LEU A 211 30.99 32.26 -10.10
N LEU A 212 31.57 31.51 -11.04
CA LEU A 212 32.70 31.96 -11.84
C LEU A 212 32.27 32.70 -13.11
N GLY A 213 31.11 32.34 -13.67
CA GLY A 213 30.62 32.93 -14.92
C GLY A 213 29.44 32.15 -15.53
N LEU A 214 28.98 32.60 -16.69
CA LEU A 214 27.95 31.95 -17.52
C LEU A 214 28.59 31.39 -18.79
N HIS A 215 28.04 30.33 -19.35
CA HIS A 215 28.53 29.73 -20.60
C HIS A 215 28.03 30.51 -21.83
N ASP A 216 28.88 30.65 -22.87
CA ASP A 216 28.64 31.51 -24.04
C ASP A 216 27.51 31.05 -24.97
N ALA A 217 27.09 29.78 -24.86
CA ALA A 217 26.00 29.21 -25.62
C ALA A 217 24.90 28.67 -24.69
N PRO A 218 23.63 29.12 -24.83
CA PRO A 218 22.51 28.44 -24.21
C PRO A 218 22.28 27.11 -24.95
N GLY A 219 22.78 26.02 -24.39
CA GLY A 219 22.76 24.70 -25.01
C GLY A 219 22.53 23.59 -23.99
N THR A 220 21.34 22.97 -24.09
CA THR A 220 21.08 21.55 -23.84
C THR A 220 21.73 20.91 -22.61
N ARG A 221 20.92 20.62 -21.57
CA ARG A 221 21.25 19.64 -20.52
C ARG A 221 21.65 18.34 -21.22
N SER A 222 22.91 17.92 -21.09
CA SER A 222 23.43 16.67 -21.68
C SER A 222 22.82 15.43 -21.02
N GLY A 223 21.56 15.16 -21.38
CA GLY A 223 20.78 14.00 -20.98
C GLY A 223 20.13 13.36 -22.19
N VAL A 224 19.60 12.15 -22.01
CA VAL A 224 19.22 11.24 -23.10
C VAL A 224 18.18 11.84 -24.08
N GLY A 225 17.41 12.85 -23.64
CA GLY A 225 16.41 13.58 -24.44
C GLY A 225 16.94 14.34 -25.67
N ASP A 226 18.16 14.88 -25.61
CA ASP A 226 18.73 15.72 -26.68
C ASP A 226 19.56 14.93 -27.71
N GLU A 227 20.10 13.77 -27.35
CA GLU A 227 20.80 12.85 -28.26
C GLU A 227 19.85 11.92 -29.02
N ALA A 228 18.71 11.58 -28.42
CA ALA A 228 17.75 10.61 -28.96
C ALA A 228 17.22 10.94 -30.37
N PRO A 229 16.84 9.92 -31.16
CA PRO A 229 16.41 10.04 -32.54
C PRO A 229 15.08 10.80 -32.70
N PHE A 230 14.74 11.03 -33.96
CA PHE A 230 13.60 11.81 -34.37
C PHE A 230 12.40 10.90 -34.71
N VAL A 231 11.24 11.13 -34.08
CA VAL A 231 10.17 10.12 -33.99
C VAL A 231 8.76 10.76 -33.88
N GLY A 232 7.81 10.28 -34.67
CA GLY A 232 6.37 10.49 -34.42
C GLY A 232 5.86 11.91 -34.70
N ARG A 233 6.58 12.66 -35.55
CA ARG A 233 6.31 14.04 -35.98
C ARG A 233 6.43 14.22 -37.49
N GLU A 234 6.35 13.11 -38.23
CA GLU A 234 6.50 13.04 -39.68
C GLU A 234 5.40 13.85 -40.39
N ALA A 235 4.17 13.86 -39.86
CA ALA A 235 3.06 14.66 -40.38
C ALA A 235 3.26 16.17 -40.10
N GLU A 236 3.76 16.53 -38.92
CA GLU A 236 4.01 17.92 -38.53
C GLU A 236 5.16 18.55 -39.34
N LEU A 237 6.21 17.77 -39.65
CA LEU A 237 7.20 18.17 -40.66
C LEU A 237 6.59 18.27 -42.06
N GLY A 238 5.73 17.32 -42.43
CA GLY A 238 5.04 17.31 -43.72
C GLY A 238 4.29 18.61 -44.00
N ARG A 239 3.61 19.20 -43.01
CA ARG A 239 2.95 20.51 -43.14
C ARG A 239 3.93 21.63 -43.45
N VAL A 240 5.04 21.71 -42.71
CA VAL A 240 6.06 22.77 -42.93
C VAL A 240 6.81 22.57 -44.24
N SER A 241 7.05 21.33 -44.65
CA SER A 241 7.65 21.00 -45.96
C SER A 241 6.70 21.32 -47.12
N GLY A 242 5.40 21.08 -46.95
CA GLY A 242 4.37 21.42 -47.95
C GLY A 242 4.23 22.94 -48.13
N ALA A 243 4.18 23.69 -47.02
CA ALA A 243 4.17 25.15 -47.08
C ALA A 243 5.47 25.75 -47.63
N LEU A 244 6.63 25.09 -47.45
CA LEU A 244 7.88 25.49 -48.10
C LEU A 244 7.85 25.25 -49.61
N ALA A 245 7.30 24.11 -50.06
CA ALA A 245 7.07 23.87 -51.48
C ALA A 245 6.12 24.93 -52.06
N GLU A 246 4.97 25.14 -51.44
CA GLU A 246 3.95 26.09 -51.91
C GLU A 246 4.46 27.54 -51.93
N ALA A 247 5.22 27.96 -50.92
CA ALA A 247 5.83 29.29 -50.88
C ALA A 247 6.88 29.48 -52.00
N ILE A 248 7.60 28.43 -52.38
CA ILE A 248 8.56 28.45 -53.50
C ILE A 248 7.82 28.50 -54.84
N ASP A 249 6.85 27.62 -55.04
CA ASP A 249 6.14 27.43 -56.31
C ASP A 249 5.22 28.63 -56.63
N ASN A 250 4.44 29.11 -55.65
CA ASN A 250 3.55 30.27 -55.80
C ASN A 250 4.27 31.62 -55.57
N ARG A 251 5.52 31.60 -55.07
CA ARG A 251 6.32 32.78 -54.67
C ARG A 251 5.62 33.73 -53.67
N THR A 252 4.77 33.19 -52.80
CA THR A 252 4.04 33.94 -51.77
C THR A 252 4.45 33.51 -50.35
N PRO A 253 4.33 34.40 -49.35
CA PRO A 253 4.69 34.06 -47.98
C PRO A 253 3.68 33.08 -47.34
N LYS A 254 4.18 32.23 -46.45
CA LYS A 254 3.38 31.26 -45.67
C LYS A 254 3.66 31.38 -44.18
N ILE A 255 2.61 31.48 -43.37
CA ILE A 255 2.70 31.77 -41.94
C ILE A 255 2.12 30.59 -41.17
N ILE A 256 2.94 29.93 -40.34
CA ILE A 256 2.56 28.75 -39.56
C ILE A 256 2.76 29.05 -38.07
N VAL A 257 1.71 28.90 -37.27
CA VAL A 257 1.76 28.94 -35.80
C VAL A 257 1.65 27.51 -35.27
N MET A 258 2.74 26.96 -34.74
CA MET A 258 2.77 25.66 -34.07
C MET A 258 2.68 25.85 -32.56
N THR A 259 1.52 25.51 -31.99
CA THR A 259 1.27 25.54 -30.53
C THR A 259 1.71 24.22 -29.87
N ALA A 260 2.27 24.28 -28.66
CA ALA A 260 2.53 23.10 -27.84
C ALA A 260 2.67 23.42 -26.34
N GLU A 261 2.30 22.48 -25.48
CA GLU A 261 2.61 22.49 -24.04
C GLU A 261 4.14 22.51 -23.77
N ALA A 262 4.54 22.65 -22.50
CA ALA A 262 5.93 22.51 -22.06
C ALA A 262 6.45 21.06 -22.24
N GLY A 263 7.75 20.90 -22.51
CA GLY A 263 8.39 19.59 -22.72
C GLY A 263 8.09 18.88 -24.07
N ILE A 264 7.05 19.26 -24.81
CA ILE A 264 6.57 18.60 -26.05
C ILE A 264 7.57 18.63 -27.24
N GLY A 265 8.70 19.33 -27.09
CA GLY A 265 9.82 19.31 -28.04
C GLY A 265 9.86 20.45 -29.06
N LYS A 266 9.20 21.60 -28.80
CA LYS A 266 9.15 22.78 -29.69
C LYS A 266 10.54 23.16 -30.24
N SER A 267 11.52 23.36 -29.36
CA SER A 267 12.88 23.77 -29.74
C SER A 267 13.68 22.67 -30.47
N ARG A 268 13.31 21.38 -30.30
CA ARG A 268 13.83 20.26 -31.09
C ARG A 268 13.21 20.30 -32.50
N PHE A 269 11.88 20.48 -32.62
CA PHE A 269 11.15 20.68 -33.88
C PHE A 269 11.64 21.87 -34.72
N ALA A 270 11.93 23.01 -34.08
CA ALA A 270 12.62 24.14 -34.72
C ALA A 270 14.04 23.81 -35.22
N GLY A 271 14.68 22.77 -34.68
CA GLY A 271 15.92 22.20 -35.19
C GLY A 271 15.68 21.28 -36.38
N GLU A 272 14.65 20.45 -36.32
CA GLU A 272 14.24 19.53 -37.39
C GLU A 272 13.85 20.27 -38.67
N VAL A 273 12.98 21.29 -38.54
CA VAL A 273 12.60 22.21 -39.63
C VAL A 273 13.81 22.93 -40.20
N LYS A 274 14.78 23.36 -39.37
CA LYS A 274 16.03 23.93 -39.88
C LYS A 274 16.77 22.94 -40.77
N ARG A 275 16.98 21.69 -40.32
CA ARG A 275 17.71 20.67 -41.11
C ARG A 275 17.02 20.42 -42.46
N LEU A 276 15.69 20.27 -42.44
CA LEU A 276 14.85 20.08 -43.63
C LEU A 276 15.00 21.24 -44.62
N ALA A 277 14.81 22.48 -44.16
CA ALA A 277 14.92 23.66 -44.99
C ALA A 277 16.33 23.85 -45.59
N THR A 278 17.40 23.63 -44.81
CA THR A 278 18.77 23.71 -45.34
C THR A 278 19.13 22.61 -46.35
N GLY A 279 18.41 21.48 -46.36
CA GLY A 279 18.62 20.37 -47.28
C GLY A 279 17.70 20.35 -48.50
N TYR A 280 16.86 21.38 -48.68
CA TYR A 280 15.76 21.36 -49.66
C TYR A 280 16.26 21.52 -51.11
N SER A 281 15.88 20.59 -51.99
CA SER A 281 16.01 20.69 -53.46
C SER A 281 17.35 21.20 -54.02
N GLY A 282 18.47 20.71 -53.47
CA GLY A 282 19.82 20.89 -54.02
C GLY A 282 20.48 22.25 -53.79
N HIS A 283 19.71 23.31 -53.53
CA HIS A 283 20.22 24.65 -53.24
C HIS A 283 19.94 25.10 -51.79
N GLY A 284 18.93 24.51 -51.14
CA GLY A 284 18.53 24.83 -49.76
C GLY A 284 17.72 26.12 -49.63
N ALA A 285 17.30 26.39 -48.39
CA ALA A 285 16.62 27.62 -47.98
C ALA A 285 17.36 28.29 -46.81
N ARG A 286 17.36 29.63 -46.79
CA ARG A 286 18.03 30.46 -45.78
C ARG A 286 17.27 30.43 -44.45
N VAL A 287 17.83 29.82 -43.41
CA VAL A 287 17.11 29.65 -42.12
C VAL A 287 17.53 30.68 -41.04
N LEU A 288 16.66 31.66 -40.81
CA LEU A 288 16.79 32.67 -39.75
C LEU A 288 16.01 32.26 -38.49
N ARG A 289 16.56 31.31 -37.70
CA ARG A 289 15.99 30.94 -36.38
C ARG A 289 16.37 31.92 -35.27
N VAL A 290 15.40 32.54 -34.62
CA VAL A 290 15.54 33.29 -33.36
C VAL A 290 14.70 32.66 -32.25
N ARG A 291 14.77 33.22 -31.03
CA ARG A 291 14.02 32.78 -29.85
C ARG A 291 13.60 34.01 -29.07
N CYS A 292 12.31 34.15 -28.77
CA CYS A 292 11.85 35.12 -27.78
C CYS A 292 12.40 34.71 -26.42
N ARG A 293 12.76 35.69 -25.57
CA ARG A 293 13.25 35.44 -24.22
C ARG A 293 12.36 36.20 -23.26
N ALA A 294 11.88 35.53 -22.21
CA ALA A 294 11.16 36.17 -21.11
C ALA A 294 11.93 37.30 -20.39
N PHE A 295 13.22 37.50 -20.70
CA PHE A 295 14.12 38.42 -19.99
C PHE A 295 14.76 39.43 -20.94
N GLY A 296 14.71 40.71 -20.55
CA GLY A 296 15.39 41.79 -21.28
C GLY A 296 14.50 42.96 -21.72
N GLU A 297 13.59 43.46 -20.88
CA GLU A 297 12.65 44.56 -21.17
C GLU A 297 13.27 45.80 -21.86
N ARG A 298 14.58 46.06 -21.63
CA ARG A 298 15.35 47.13 -22.28
C ARG A 298 15.55 46.95 -23.80
N ARG A 299 15.06 45.85 -24.41
CA ARG A 299 15.05 45.65 -25.89
C ARG A 299 13.64 45.29 -26.38
N ARG A 300 12.79 46.31 -26.52
CA ARG A 300 11.36 46.23 -26.93
C ARG A 300 11.05 45.51 -28.26
N TYR A 301 12.08 45.13 -29.04
CA TYR A 301 12.00 44.42 -30.32
C TYR A 301 13.09 43.33 -30.46
N ALA A 302 13.53 42.72 -29.35
CA ALA A 302 14.70 41.82 -29.32
C ALA A 302 14.70 40.71 -30.40
N PRO A 303 13.59 39.99 -30.70
CA PRO A 303 13.59 38.96 -31.75
C PRO A 303 13.88 39.54 -33.14
N LEU A 304 13.32 40.71 -33.48
CA LEU A 304 13.57 41.39 -34.76
C LEU A 304 15.03 41.85 -34.85
N ALA A 305 15.58 42.41 -33.77
CA ALA A 305 16.99 42.81 -33.72
C ALA A 305 17.95 41.60 -33.88
N ASP A 306 17.58 40.42 -33.39
CA ASP A 306 18.36 39.20 -33.56
C ASP A 306 18.17 38.53 -34.93
N ILE A 307 17.02 38.74 -35.60
CA ILE A 307 16.84 38.42 -37.03
C ILE A 307 17.82 39.27 -37.86
N VAL A 308 17.86 40.59 -37.63
CA VAL A 308 18.77 41.51 -38.33
C VAL A 308 20.25 41.17 -38.04
N ARG A 309 20.61 40.86 -36.78
CA ARG A 309 21.98 40.38 -36.46
C ARG A 309 22.37 39.15 -37.28
N LYS A 310 21.46 38.20 -37.45
CA LYS A 310 21.72 36.99 -38.25
C LYS A 310 21.82 37.28 -39.74
N ALA A 311 20.93 38.10 -40.29
CA ALA A 311 21.00 38.54 -41.69
C ALA A 311 22.33 39.27 -42.01
N ALA A 312 22.83 40.11 -41.10
CA ALA A 312 24.10 40.84 -41.24
C ALA A 312 25.35 40.05 -40.75
N GLY A 313 25.19 38.77 -40.39
CA GLY A 313 26.27 37.90 -39.92
C GLY A 313 27.02 38.43 -38.67
N LEU A 314 26.35 39.20 -37.83
CA LEU A 314 26.93 39.87 -36.67
C LEU A 314 27.12 38.92 -35.47
N PRO A 315 28.11 39.15 -34.59
CA PRO A 315 28.24 38.44 -33.32
C PRO A 315 26.96 38.55 -32.48
N LYS A 316 26.67 37.50 -31.70
CA LYS A 316 25.52 37.46 -30.77
C LYS A 316 25.74 38.29 -29.51
N ASP A 317 26.98 38.33 -29.01
CA ASP A 317 27.25 38.81 -27.66
C ASP A 317 27.60 40.30 -27.61
N VAL A 318 27.21 40.92 -26.49
CA VAL A 318 27.33 42.36 -26.23
C VAL A 318 28.69 42.68 -25.59
N ALA A 319 29.46 41.69 -25.11
CA ALA A 319 30.85 41.92 -24.70
C ALA A 319 31.78 42.18 -25.89
N THR A 320 31.40 41.76 -27.11
CA THR A 320 32.09 42.17 -28.34
C THR A 320 31.56 43.53 -28.79
N THR A 321 32.20 44.62 -28.32
CA THR A 321 31.84 45.99 -28.69
C THR A 321 32.23 46.29 -30.15
N VAL A 322 31.45 45.78 -31.10
CA VAL A 322 31.59 46.09 -32.52
C VAL A 322 31.24 47.57 -32.72
N ALA A 323 32.19 48.38 -33.19
CA ALA A 323 31.96 49.80 -33.43
C ALA A 323 30.80 50.02 -34.43
N ARG A 324 29.98 51.06 -34.21
CA ARG A 324 28.82 51.42 -35.06
C ARG A 324 29.17 51.37 -36.55
N THR A 325 30.28 51.98 -36.93
CA THR A 325 30.78 52.03 -38.31
C THR A 325 30.97 50.66 -38.96
N VAL A 326 31.34 49.62 -38.20
CA VAL A 326 31.50 48.24 -38.70
C VAL A 326 30.15 47.54 -38.87
N VAL A 327 29.15 47.88 -38.06
CA VAL A 327 27.77 47.40 -38.20
C VAL A 327 27.10 48.07 -39.40
N GLU A 328 27.24 49.38 -39.53
CA GLU A 328 26.75 50.23 -40.61
C GLU A 328 27.33 49.79 -41.97
N GLU A 329 28.65 49.59 -42.06
CA GLU A 329 29.32 49.08 -43.26
C GLU A 329 28.88 47.66 -43.65
N ARG A 330 28.50 46.81 -42.67
CA ARG A 330 27.94 45.48 -42.94
C ARG A 330 26.51 45.56 -43.50
N LEU A 331 25.66 46.44 -42.94
CA LEU A 331 24.31 46.68 -43.47
C LEU A 331 24.36 47.27 -44.88
N ARG A 332 25.25 48.24 -45.12
CA ARG A 332 25.49 48.83 -46.44
C ARG A 332 25.97 47.79 -47.47
N LYS A 333 26.92 46.92 -47.09
CA LYS A 333 27.36 45.79 -47.93
C LYS A 333 26.25 44.78 -48.18
N LEU A 334 25.39 44.50 -47.20
CA LEU A 334 24.26 43.59 -47.35
C LEU A 334 23.21 44.14 -48.33
N GLY A 335 22.84 45.42 -48.23
CA GLY A 335 21.94 46.07 -49.17
C GLY A 335 22.50 46.08 -50.60
N GLY A 336 23.76 46.47 -50.79
CA GLY A 336 24.42 46.43 -52.09
C GLY A 336 24.51 45.03 -52.71
N ARG A 337 24.73 43.99 -51.88
CA ARG A 337 24.72 42.58 -52.31
C ARG A 337 23.34 42.07 -52.72
N LEU A 338 22.29 42.59 -52.09
CA LEU A 338 20.89 42.28 -52.38
C LEU A 338 20.26 43.21 -53.42
N ASN A 339 21.04 44.16 -53.97
CA ASN A 339 20.58 45.20 -54.90
C ASN A 339 19.39 46.05 -54.39
N VAL A 340 19.34 46.33 -53.08
CA VAL A 340 18.30 47.15 -52.43
C VAL A 340 18.87 48.21 -51.49
N THR A 341 18.17 49.34 -51.40
CA THR A 341 18.47 50.41 -50.43
C THR A 341 17.82 50.11 -49.09
N LEU A 342 18.59 49.53 -48.16
CA LEU A 342 18.12 49.25 -46.79
C LEU A 342 18.15 50.53 -45.92
N ASP A 343 17.09 50.74 -45.14
CA ASP A 343 17.01 51.79 -44.11
C ASP A 343 17.98 51.48 -42.95
N SER A 344 19.24 51.87 -43.15
CA SER A 344 20.35 51.50 -42.27
C SER A 344 20.25 52.21 -40.92
N ASP A 345 19.68 53.42 -40.86
CA ASP A 345 19.46 54.14 -39.60
C ASP A 345 18.45 53.42 -38.71
N ARG A 346 17.27 53.02 -39.23
CA ARG A 346 16.28 52.29 -38.43
C ARG A 346 16.78 50.91 -38.01
N LEU A 347 17.55 50.23 -38.87
CA LEU A 347 18.21 48.98 -38.51
C LEU A 347 19.30 49.17 -37.43
N LEU A 348 20.09 50.25 -37.47
CA LEU A 348 21.04 50.60 -36.40
C LEU A 348 20.34 50.94 -35.08
N VAL A 349 19.23 51.70 -35.11
CA VAL A 349 18.42 51.99 -33.93
C VAL A 349 17.85 50.70 -33.32
N LEU A 350 17.30 49.80 -34.14
CA LEU A 350 16.81 48.47 -33.71
C LEU A 350 17.93 47.60 -33.10
N LEU A 351 19.14 47.65 -33.66
CA LEU A 351 20.30 46.90 -33.17
C LEU A 351 20.87 47.45 -31.85
N GLY A 352 20.66 48.74 -31.57
CA GLY A 352 21.16 49.47 -30.39
C GLY A 352 22.36 50.38 -30.65
N TYR A 353 22.59 50.80 -31.89
CA TYR A 353 23.74 51.62 -32.32
C TYR A 353 23.35 53.01 -32.87
N GLY A 354 22.07 53.25 -33.14
CA GLY A 354 21.55 54.55 -33.58
C GLY A 354 20.93 55.34 -32.44
N GLU A 355 21.19 56.64 -32.42
CA GLU A 355 20.39 57.60 -31.64
C GLU A 355 19.10 57.89 -32.41
N ALA A 356 17.97 58.03 -31.70
CA ALA A 356 16.72 58.42 -32.33
C ALA A 356 16.83 59.90 -32.76
N PRO A 357 16.48 60.27 -34.01
CA PRO A 357 16.75 61.60 -34.54
C PRO A 357 16.02 62.68 -33.75
N ASP A 358 16.77 63.57 -33.11
CA ASP A 358 16.20 64.70 -32.39
C ASP A 358 15.53 65.68 -33.35
N ARG A 359 14.25 65.96 -33.10
CA ARG A 359 13.59 67.19 -33.57
C ARG A 359 13.63 68.21 -32.42
N PRO A 360 14.11 69.44 -32.66
CA PRO A 360 14.25 70.43 -31.60
C PRO A 360 12.88 70.83 -31.04
N ILE A 361 12.76 70.81 -29.72
CA ILE A 361 11.59 71.31 -28.99
C ILE A 361 11.82 72.81 -28.71
N GLY A 362 10.88 73.66 -29.15
CA GLY A 362 10.89 75.08 -28.83
C GLY A 362 10.56 75.34 -27.35
N PRO A 363 10.95 76.50 -26.78
CA PRO A 363 10.76 76.78 -25.36
C PRO A 363 9.28 76.95 -24.97
N ALA A 364 9.01 76.69 -23.67
CA ALA A 364 7.75 76.85 -22.95
C ALA A 364 6.65 75.78 -23.16
N ALA A 365 6.66 74.77 -22.28
CA ALA A 365 5.48 74.04 -21.81
C ALA A 365 5.67 73.63 -20.33
N PRO A 366 4.62 73.53 -19.49
CA PRO A 366 4.78 73.30 -18.04
C PRO A 366 5.13 71.85 -17.66
N ALA A 367 5.73 71.69 -16.48
CA ALA A 367 6.10 70.39 -15.93
C ALA A 367 4.92 69.72 -15.18
N ASP A 368 4.05 69.03 -15.92
CA ASP A 368 3.07 68.09 -15.35
C ASP A 368 2.59 67.04 -16.38
N TRP A 369 3.54 66.39 -17.05
CA TRP A 369 3.27 65.33 -18.05
C TRP A 369 3.92 64.01 -17.61
N PRO A 370 3.17 62.89 -17.49
CA PRO A 370 3.77 61.58 -17.23
C PRO A 370 4.75 61.20 -18.34
N PRO A 371 5.84 60.47 -18.05
CA PRO A 371 6.98 60.28 -18.95
C PRO A 371 6.59 59.52 -20.24
N SER A 372 6.30 60.28 -21.29
CA SER A 372 5.95 59.79 -22.61
C SER A 372 7.19 59.18 -23.29
N ALA A 373 7.39 57.87 -23.08
CA ALA A 373 8.53 57.14 -23.60
C ALA A 373 8.66 57.34 -25.13
N LYS A 374 9.75 58.00 -25.55
CA LYS A 374 10.04 58.41 -26.94
C LYS A 374 9.53 57.38 -27.96
N ARG A 375 8.53 57.76 -28.77
CA ARG A 375 8.04 56.94 -29.89
C ARG A 375 9.11 56.88 -30.98
N THR A 376 9.98 55.88 -30.92
CA THR A 376 10.57 55.31 -32.13
C THR A 376 9.42 54.71 -32.94
N ASP A 377 9.32 54.99 -34.24
CA ASP A 377 8.22 54.48 -35.07
C ASP A 377 8.28 52.95 -35.18
N ALA A 378 7.44 52.27 -34.39
CA ALA A 378 7.32 50.82 -34.36
C ALA A 378 6.95 50.25 -35.74
N GLU A 379 6.12 50.98 -36.48
CA GLU A 379 5.75 50.66 -37.85
C GLU A 379 6.95 50.78 -38.79
N ALA A 380 7.72 51.86 -38.70
CA ALA A 380 8.87 52.09 -39.56
C ALA A 380 10.03 51.11 -39.31
N ILE A 381 10.20 50.64 -38.06
CA ILE A 381 11.08 49.51 -37.73
C ILE A 381 10.57 48.21 -38.36
N SER A 382 9.27 47.94 -38.27
CA SER A 382 8.66 46.74 -38.87
C SER A 382 8.80 46.71 -40.39
N VAL A 383 8.67 47.87 -41.05
CA VAL A 383 8.93 48.07 -42.48
C VAL A 383 10.40 47.77 -42.81
N ALA A 384 11.36 48.42 -42.15
CA ALA A 384 12.79 48.21 -42.44
C ALA A 384 13.26 46.75 -42.24
N VAL A 385 12.61 45.98 -41.35
CA VAL A 385 12.85 44.54 -41.19
C VAL A 385 12.14 43.72 -42.27
N ALA A 386 10.91 44.07 -42.66
CA ALA A 386 10.20 43.41 -43.75
C ALA A 386 10.93 43.58 -45.09
N ASP A 387 11.37 44.79 -45.42
CA ASP A 387 12.11 45.09 -46.65
C ASP A 387 13.42 44.27 -46.75
N LEU A 388 14.13 44.12 -45.62
CA LEU A 388 15.30 43.25 -45.52
C LEU A 388 14.94 41.78 -45.74
N LEU A 389 13.86 41.28 -45.15
CA LEU A 389 13.43 39.89 -45.31
C LEU A 389 12.96 39.59 -46.74
N ASN A 390 12.24 40.51 -47.38
CA ASN A 390 11.79 40.40 -48.77
C ASN A 390 12.97 40.37 -49.73
N ALA A 391 13.97 41.24 -49.51
CA ALA A 391 15.20 41.22 -50.29
C ALA A 391 16.00 39.91 -50.11
N LEU A 392 16.02 39.34 -48.90
CA LEU A 392 16.65 38.03 -48.65
C LEU A 392 15.88 36.89 -49.33
N ALA A 393 14.53 36.92 -49.35
CA ALA A 393 13.67 35.94 -50.00
C ALA A 393 13.68 36.03 -51.54
N ALA A 394 13.97 37.21 -52.09
CA ALA A 394 14.16 37.40 -53.53
C ALA A 394 15.46 36.73 -54.04
N GLU A 395 16.49 36.61 -53.20
CA GLU A 395 17.75 35.92 -53.52
C GLU A 395 17.62 34.39 -53.44
N GLU A 396 17.17 33.88 -52.29
CA GLU A 396 16.95 32.44 -52.08
C GLU A 396 15.78 32.21 -51.10
N PRO A 397 15.04 31.08 -51.18
CA PRO A 397 13.88 30.83 -50.33
C PRO A 397 14.20 30.99 -48.84
N LEU A 398 13.34 31.68 -48.11
CA LEU A 398 13.62 32.14 -46.75
C LEU A 398 12.77 31.38 -45.73
N VAL A 399 13.37 30.91 -44.63
CA VAL A 399 12.64 30.31 -43.50
C VAL A 399 12.99 31.04 -42.21
N VAL A 400 12.06 31.85 -41.71
CA VAL A 400 12.17 32.53 -40.41
C VAL A 400 11.54 31.64 -39.35
N ILE A 401 12.27 31.32 -38.29
CA ILE A 401 11.74 30.50 -37.17
C ILE A 401 11.81 31.34 -35.89
N VAL A 402 10.66 31.63 -35.28
CA VAL A 402 10.59 32.34 -33.99
C VAL A 402 10.18 31.35 -32.91
N ASP A 403 11.17 30.90 -32.13
CA ASP A 403 10.97 29.96 -31.03
C ASP A 403 10.43 30.68 -29.77
N ASP A 404 9.58 30.00 -29.01
CA ASP A 404 8.97 30.47 -27.75
C ASP A 404 8.27 31.84 -27.77
N LEU A 405 7.47 32.13 -28.80
CA LEU A 405 6.70 33.37 -29.00
C LEU A 405 5.80 33.78 -27.81
N HIS A 406 5.48 32.86 -26.91
CA HIS A 406 4.72 33.14 -25.68
C HIS A 406 5.45 34.05 -24.68
N ASP A 407 6.77 34.20 -24.82
CA ASP A 407 7.61 35.13 -24.04
C ASP A 407 7.65 36.55 -24.63
N ALA A 408 6.97 36.81 -25.76
CA ALA A 408 7.00 38.10 -26.42
C ALA A 408 6.04 39.12 -25.77
N THR A 409 6.50 40.36 -25.60
CA THR A 409 5.64 41.48 -25.19
C THR A 409 4.60 41.80 -26.27
N ASP A 410 3.46 42.41 -25.90
CA ASP A 410 2.48 42.93 -26.87
C ASP A 410 3.13 43.80 -27.96
N THR A 411 4.06 44.69 -27.59
CA THR A 411 4.80 45.53 -28.55
C THR A 411 5.71 44.74 -29.50
N THR A 412 6.18 43.57 -29.07
CA THR A 412 6.96 42.65 -29.91
C THR A 412 6.05 41.84 -30.83
N LEU A 413 4.90 41.36 -30.32
CA LEU A 413 3.86 40.66 -31.10
C LEU A 413 3.29 41.57 -32.20
N ASP A 414 3.00 42.82 -31.87
CA ASP A 414 2.59 43.87 -32.82
C ASP A 414 3.60 44.06 -33.95
N ALA A 415 4.88 44.20 -33.61
CA ALA A 415 5.93 44.44 -34.59
C ALA A 415 6.22 43.20 -35.44
N ILE A 416 6.17 42.00 -34.86
CA ILE A 416 6.25 40.74 -35.61
C ILE A 416 5.06 40.65 -36.59
N GLY A 417 3.83 40.87 -36.14
CA GLY A 417 2.64 40.85 -37.00
C GLY A 417 2.75 41.86 -38.16
N ARG A 418 3.12 43.11 -37.88
CA ARG A 418 3.34 44.14 -38.92
C ARG A 418 4.49 43.82 -39.88
N THR A 419 5.52 43.12 -39.43
CA THR A 419 6.62 42.65 -40.28
C THR A 419 6.15 41.51 -41.19
N VAL A 420 5.45 40.53 -40.61
CA VAL A 420 4.97 39.31 -41.29
C VAL A 420 3.89 39.63 -42.32
N ASN A 421 2.92 40.49 -41.99
CA ASN A 421 1.84 40.92 -42.89
C ASN A 421 2.33 41.86 -44.03
N ARG A 422 3.64 42.07 -44.15
CA ARG A 422 4.31 42.86 -45.22
C ARG A 422 5.40 42.06 -45.92
N LEU A 423 5.45 40.74 -45.71
CA LEU A 423 6.36 39.87 -46.44
C LEU A 423 5.85 39.66 -47.88
N ASP A 424 6.80 39.45 -48.79
CA ASP A 424 6.57 39.11 -50.20
C ASP A 424 7.67 38.16 -50.69
N GLY A 425 7.37 37.38 -51.73
CA GLY A 425 8.26 36.33 -52.22
C GLY A 425 8.21 35.01 -51.41
N PRO A 426 9.13 34.07 -51.72
CA PRO A 426 9.11 32.71 -51.19
C PRO A 426 9.64 32.63 -49.75
N ALA A 427 8.81 33.01 -48.78
CA ALA A 427 9.16 33.07 -47.36
C ALA A 427 8.21 32.26 -46.45
N VAL A 428 8.75 31.34 -45.64
CA VAL A 428 8.01 30.62 -44.59
C VAL A 428 8.33 31.20 -43.22
N VAL A 429 7.32 31.60 -42.47
CA VAL A 429 7.44 32.06 -41.08
C VAL A 429 6.85 31.01 -40.14
N LEU A 430 7.71 30.31 -39.40
CA LEU A 430 7.32 29.35 -38.37
C LEU A 430 7.38 30.00 -36.98
N LEU A 431 6.23 30.17 -36.36
CA LEU A 431 6.04 30.73 -35.02
C LEU A 431 5.72 29.60 -34.03
N LEU A 432 6.48 29.47 -32.94
CA LEU A 432 6.28 28.41 -31.94
C LEU A 432 5.80 28.99 -30.60
N ALA A 433 4.64 28.55 -30.12
CA ALA A 433 3.94 29.15 -28.97
C ALA A 433 3.44 28.10 -27.96
N ARG A 434 2.99 28.56 -26.77
CA ARG A 434 2.11 27.76 -25.90
C ARG A 434 0.63 28.04 -26.25
N PRO A 435 -0.32 27.12 -26.00
CA PRO A 435 -1.73 27.29 -26.37
C PRO A 435 -2.43 28.49 -25.71
N GLU A 436 -1.90 29.02 -24.61
CA GLU A 436 -2.45 30.17 -23.87
C GLU A 436 -2.40 31.45 -24.72
N LEU A 437 -1.32 31.63 -25.49
CA LEU A 437 -1.12 32.81 -26.34
C LEU A 437 -2.23 32.91 -27.39
N VAL A 438 -2.53 31.81 -28.08
CA VAL A 438 -3.62 31.72 -29.08
C VAL A 438 -5.00 31.88 -28.43
N ARG A 439 -5.19 31.45 -27.18
CA ARG A 439 -6.44 31.60 -26.42
C ARG A 439 -6.66 33.03 -25.88
N SER A 440 -5.64 33.89 -25.90
CA SER A 440 -5.80 35.31 -25.55
C SER A 440 -6.44 36.08 -26.71
N SER A 441 -7.56 36.77 -26.44
CA SER A 441 -8.52 37.29 -27.44
C SER A 441 -8.04 38.43 -28.35
N GLY A 442 -6.72 38.67 -28.43
CA GLY A 442 -6.13 39.71 -29.26
C GLY A 442 -4.79 39.35 -29.89
N ALA A 443 -4.24 38.15 -29.70
CA ALA A 443 -2.97 37.77 -30.31
C ALA A 443 -3.15 37.33 -31.78
N MET A 444 -4.14 36.47 -32.06
CA MET A 444 -4.36 35.93 -33.41
C MET A 444 -4.84 36.97 -34.42
N THR A 445 -5.62 37.97 -34.01
CA THR A 445 -6.09 39.07 -34.87
C THR A 445 -4.98 39.97 -35.42
N ARG A 446 -3.72 39.79 -35.00
CA ARG A 446 -2.54 40.53 -35.49
C ARG A 446 -1.79 39.79 -36.61
N LEU A 447 -2.10 38.51 -36.81
CA LEU A 447 -1.48 37.61 -37.80
C LEU A 447 -2.58 37.13 -38.76
N ALA A 448 -2.87 37.95 -39.77
CA ALA A 448 -3.77 37.54 -40.85
C ALA A 448 -3.17 36.33 -41.59
N ASP A 449 -4.03 35.46 -42.11
CA ASP A 449 -3.68 34.31 -42.96
C ASP A 449 -2.68 33.30 -42.34
N ALA A 450 -2.57 33.29 -41.00
CA ALA A 450 -1.70 32.38 -40.27
C ALA A 450 -2.38 31.02 -39.95
N GLU A 451 -1.79 29.93 -40.44
CA GLU A 451 -2.23 28.57 -40.15
C GLU A 451 -1.86 28.15 -38.72
N VAL A 452 -2.86 27.99 -37.84
CA VAL A 452 -2.64 27.52 -36.46
C VAL A 452 -2.77 26.00 -36.36
N HIS A 453 -1.65 25.36 -36.03
CA HIS A 453 -1.55 23.91 -35.81
C HIS A 453 -1.14 23.61 -34.36
N ASN A 454 -1.40 22.38 -33.92
CA ASN A 454 -1.00 21.88 -32.60
C ASN A 454 0.05 20.76 -32.77
N LEU A 455 1.11 20.79 -31.96
CA LEU A 455 2.09 19.72 -31.82
C LEU A 455 1.59 18.76 -30.72
N PRO A 456 0.99 17.60 -31.06
CA PRO A 456 0.45 16.70 -30.06
C PRO A 456 1.55 15.99 -29.26
N PRO A 457 1.25 15.48 -28.05
CA PRO A 457 2.07 14.45 -27.40
C PRO A 457 2.28 13.24 -28.34
N LEU A 458 3.42 12.57 -28.20
CA LEU A 458 3.73 11.37 -28.99
C LEU A 458 2.71 10.27 -28.74
N ARG A 459 2.36 9.52 -29.80
CA ARG A 459 1.47 8.36 -29.68
C ARG A 459 2.22 7.22 -28.98
N GLY A 460 1.50 6.23 -28.43
CA GLY A 460 2.11 5.15 -27.64
C GLY A 460 3.25 4.41 -28.36
N ALA A 461 3.10 4.14 -29.66
CA ALA A 461 4.16 3.53 -30.48
C ALA A 461 5.39 4.45 -30.62
N ASP A 462 5.20 5.76 -30.77
CA ASP A 462 6.28 6.74 -30.97
C ASP A 462 7.03 7.01 -29.66
N ALA A 463 6.31 7.12 -28.55
CA ALA A 463 6.88 7.20 -27.22
C ALA A 463 7.63 5.89 -26.85
N SER A 464 7.14 4.72 -27.28
CA SER A 464 7.82 3.43 -27.11
C SER A 464 9.09 3.32 -27.97
N ARG A 465 9.07 3.80 -29.22
CA ARG A 465 10.27 3.95 -30.07
C ARG A 465 11.32 4.86 -29.41
N LEU A 466 10.88 5.98 -28.84
CA LEU A 466 11.75 6.93 -28.12
C LEU A 466 12.34 6.33 -26.84
N LEU A 467 11.52 5.65 -26.01
CA LEU A 467 11.97 4.92 -24.81
C LEU A 467 13.01 3.85 -25.17
N THR A 468 12.75 3.05 -26.21
CA THR A 468 13.70 2.03 -26.68
C THR A 468 15.05 2.66 -27.05
N SER A 469 15.06 3.88 -27.59
CA SER A 469 16.32 4.58 -27.88
C SER A 469 16.99 5.17 -26.64
N TYR A 470 16.25 5.63 -25.63
CA TYR A 470 16.85 6.04 -24.35
C TYR A 470 17.52 4.84 -23.64
N LEU A 471 17.04 3.63 -23.89
CA LEU A 471 17.59 2.36 -23.39
C LEU A 471 18.67 1.76 -24.32
N SER A 472 19.26 2.56 -25.22
CA SER A 472 20.29 2.15 -26.20
C SER A 472 19.88 0.95 -27.08
N GLY A 473 18.60 0.89 -27.47
CA GLY A 473 18.02 -0.22 -28.25
C GLY A 473 17.48 -1.37 -27.39
N GLY A 474 17.70 -1.34 -26.07
CA GLY A 474 17.22 -2.35 -25.14
C GLY A 474 15.72 -2.25 -24.83
N LYS A 475 15.15 -3.34 -24.30
CA LYS A 475 13.71 -3.46 -24.00
C LYS A 475 13.42 -3.73 -22.53
N LEU A 476 12.38 -3.08 -22.01
CA LEU A 476 11.73 -3.41 -20.75
C LEU A 476 10.65 -4.49 -20.94
N PRO A 477 10.19 -5.16 -19.87
CA PRO A 477 8.96 -5.93 -19.87
C PRO A 477 7.77 -5.04 -20.29
N GLN A 478 6.83 -5.59 -21.07
CA GLN A 478 5.68 -4.85 -21.58
C GLN A 478 4.88 -4.08 -20.48
N PRO A 479 4.48 -4.68 -19.34
CA PRO A 479 3.71 -3.94 -18.33
C PRO A 479 4.46 -2.77 -17.69
N ASP A 480 5.79 -2.84 -17.59
CA ASP A 480 6.60 -1.76 -17.02
C ASP A 480 6.89 -0.67 -18.05
N SER A 481 7.06 -1.05 -19.32
CA SER A 481 7.04 -0.12 -20.46
C SER A 481 5.72 0.65 -20.52
N ASP A 482 4.58 -0.05 -20.46
CA ASP A 482 3.25 0.56 -20.53
C ASP A 482 2.99 1.52 -19.35
N ARG A 483 3.39 1.15 -18.13
CA ARG A 483 3.33 2.02 -16.94
C ARG A 483 4.19 3.29 -17.08
N LEU A 484 5.43 3.15 -17.55
CA LEU A 484 6.36 4.26 -17.71
C LEU A 484 5.90 5.21 -18.84
N LEU A 485 5.42 4.67 -19.96
CA LEU A 485 4.84 5.43 -21.07
C LEU A 485 3.51 6.13 -20.70
N ALA A 486 2.64 5.46 -19.94
CA ALA A 486 1.42 6.07 -19.41
C ALA A 486 1.71 7.22 -18.45
N THR A 487 2.75 7.08 -17.63
CA THR A 487 3.22 8.16 -16.73
C THR A 487 3.81 9.34 -17.51
N ALA A 488 4.45 9.09 -18.65
CA ALA A 488 4.99 10.13 -19.52
C ALA A 488 3.90 10.87 -20.34
N GLN A 489 2.73 10.25 -20.55
CA GLN A 489 1.63 10.74 -21.38
C GLN A 489 2.05 11.20 -22.80
N GLY A 490 3.12 10.60 -23.36
CA GLY A 490 3.67 10.99 -24.65
C GLY A 490 4.45 12.32 -24.66
N ASN A 491 4.75 12.91 -23.49
CA ASN A 491 5.63 14.07 -23.40
C ASN A 491 7.11 13.61 -23.45
N PRO A 492 7.91 13.99 -24.47
CA PRO A 492 9.30 13.55 -24.60
C PRO A 492 10.17 13.94 -23.40
N PHE A 493 9.96 15.13 -22.84
CA PHE A 493 10.71 15.60 -21.67
C PHE A 493 10.41 14.76 -20.43
N TYR A 494 9.14 14.44 -20.16
CA TYR A 494 8.78 13.58 -19.03
C TYR A 494 9.41 12.19 -19.16
N LEU A 495 9.42 11.64 -20.37
CA LEU A 495 10.01 10.33 -20.66
C LEU A 495 11.54 10.35 -20.41
N ALA A 496 12.24 11.40 -20.86
CA ALA A 496 13.68 11.57 -20.63
C ALA A 496 14.02 11.76 -19.15
N GLU A 497 13.29 12.63 -18.44
CA GLU A 497 13.52 12.91 -17.02
C GLU A 497 13.26 11.67 -16.15
N MET A 498 12.19 10.91 -16.40
CA MET A 498 11.93 9.69 -15.65
C MET A 498 12.98 8.60 -15.90
N VAL A 499 13.40 8.37 -17.15
CA VAL A 499 14.46 7.40 -17.45
C VAL A 499 15.77 7.82 -16.77
N THR A 500 16.14 9.10 -16.85
CA THR A 500 17.34 9.65 -16.20
C THR A 500 17.27 9.46 -14.69
N LEU A 501 16.18 9.88 -14.04
CA LEU A 501 15.98 9.76 -12.59
C LEU A 501 15.98 8.30 -12.10
N LEU A 502 15.38 7.38 -12.85
CA LEU A 502 15.35 5.96 -12.50
C LEU A 502 16.72 5.30 -12.67
N MET A 503 17.51 5.72 -13.67
CA MET A 503 18.91 5.27 -13.83
C MET A 503 19.82 5.83 -12.74
N GLU A 504 19.74 7.13 -12.43
CA GLU A 504 20.49 7.78 -11.34
C GLU A 504 20.23 7.12 -9.97
N ARG A 505 19.01 6.62 -9.75
CA ARG A 505 18.60 5.93 -8.51
C ARG A 505 18.91 4.43 -8.52
N GLY A 506 19.47 3.87 -9.60
CA GLY A 506 19.66 2.41 -9.76
C GLY A 506 18.36 1.60 -9.87
N ALA A 507 17.22 2.28 -10.03
CA ALA A 507 15.88 1.68 -10.11
C ALA A 507 15.56 1.13 -11.50
N LEU A 508 16.20 1.67 -12.54
CA LEU A 508 16.15 1.21 -13.93
C LEU A 508 17.57 0.80 -14.35
N THR A 509 17.79 -0.51 -14.52
CA THR A 509 19.11 -1.10 -14.77
C THR A 509 19.09 -2.05 -15.95
N PRO A 510 20.24 -2.29 -16.63
CA PRO A 510 20.36 -3.45 -17.50
C PRO A 510 20.18 -4.73 -16.68
N ALA A 511 19.52 -5.74 -17.26
CA ALA A 511 19.37 -7.04 -16.62
C ALA A 511 20.74 -7.75 -16.49
N VAL A 512 20.84 -8.70 -15.56
CA VAL A 512 22.08 -9.47 -15.30
C VAL A 512 21.82 -10.96 -15.47
N GLY A 513 22.71 -11.65 -16.20
CA GLY A 513 22.63 -13.11 -16.42
C GLY A 513 22.85 -13.51 -17.89
N ALA A 514 22.95 -14.82 -18.15
CA ALA A 514 23.33 -15.35 -19.47
C ALA A 514 22.39 -14.96 -20.64
N ASN A 515 21.12 -14.64 -20.34
CA ASN A 515 20.10 -14.25 -21.32
C ASN A 515 19.74 -12.74 -21.28
N ALA A 516 20.61 -11.90 -20.71
CA ALA A 516 20.28 -10.51 -20.38
C ALA A 516 20.63 -9.46 -21.46
N ALA A 517 21.36 -9.83 -22.52
CA ALA A 517 21.78 -8.89 -23.56
C ALA A 517 20.58 -8.14 -24.18
N GLY A 518 20.63 -6.80 -24.15
CA GLY A 518 19.56 -5.94 -24.65
C GLY A 518 18.27 -5.89 -23.79
N ARG A 519 18.28 -6.42 -22.56
CA ARG A 519 17.14 -6.35 -21.64
C ARG A 519 17.40 -5.38 -20.49
N TRP A 520 16.38 -4.61 -20.13
CA TRP A 520 16.36 -3.73 -18.97
C TRP A 520 15.30 -4.21 -17.97
N GLN A 521 15.49 -3.85 -16.70
CA GLN A 521 14.61 -4.17 -15.59
C GLN A 521 14.28 -2.91 -14.79
N LEU A 522 13.04 -2.82 -14.29
CA LEU A 522 12.55 -1.75 -13.44
C LEU A 522 12.22 -2.33 -12.06
N ALA A 523 12.81 -1.79 -11.00
CA ALA A 523 12.57 -2.27 -9.65
C ALA A 523 11.12 -1.99 -9.21
N ALA A 524 10.48 -2.96 -8.54
CA ALA A 524 9.10 -2.87 -8.09
C ALA A 524 8.86 -1.65 -7.19
N GLY A 525 7.73 -0.96 -7.37
CA GLY A 525 7.38 0.25 -6.61
C GLY A 525 8.11 1.53 -7.04
N SER A 526 9.09 1.48 -7.95
CA SER A 526 9.90 2.66 -8.33
C SER A 526 9.13 3.80 -9.00
N LEU A 527 7.92 3.51 -9.52
CA LEU A 527 7.02 4.51 -10.09
C LEU A 527 6.03 5.11 -9.06
N GLY A 528 6.27 4.89 -7.77
CA GLY A 528 5.46 5.43 -6.66
C GLY A 528 5.78 6.89 -6.30
N SER A 529 5.19 7.34 -5.18
CA SER A 529 5.03 8.76 -4.77
C SER A 529 6.31 9.54 -4.40
N ARG A 530 7.49 9.00 -4.75
CA ARG A 530 8.81 9.66 -4.60
C ARG A 530 9.44 10.01 -5.96
N LEU A 531 8.66 9.93 -7.05
CA LEU A 531 9.10 10.16 -8.43
C LEU A 531 9.26 11.63 -8.85
N LEU A 532 8.73 12.59 -8.09
CA LEU A 532 8.82 14.02 -8.43
C LEU A 532 10.28 14.49 -8.37
N SER A 533 10.98 14.47 -9.52
CA SER A 533 12.19 15.26 -9.72
C SER A 533 11.83 16.75 -9.62
N ARG A 534 12.82 17.58 -9.31
CA ARG A 534 12.67 19.04 -9.27
C ARG A 534 12.03 19.58 -10.55
N ASP A 535 12.50 19.10 -11.69
CA ASP A 535 12.18 19.67 -12.99
C ASP A 535 10.81 19.18 -13.48
N LEU A 536 10.45 17.93 -13.15
CA LEU A 536 9.10 17.39 -13.34
C LEU A 536 8.08 18.08 -12.43
N ALA A 537 8.46 18.38 -11.17
CA ALA A 537 7.64 19.17 -10.26
C ALA A 537 7.45 20.61 -10.77
N ALA A 538 8.48 21.24 -11.35
CA ALA A 538 8.38 22.58 -11.94
C ALA A 538 7.41 22.62 -13.13
N VAL A 539 7.48 21.66 -14.07
CA VAL A 539 6.52 21.63 -15.21
C VAL A 539 5.10 21.33 -14.74
N LEU A 540 4.90 20.41 -13.79
CA LEU A 540 3.58 20.11 -13.26
C LEU A 540 2.99 21.30 -12.47
N ALA A 541 3.80 21.97 -11.65
CA ALA A 541 3.42 23.21 -10.97
C ALA A 541 3.05 24.31 -11.97
N ALA A 542 3.84 24.51 -13.04
CA ALA A 542 3.54 25.48 -14.09
C ALA A 542 2.23 25.16 -14.84
N ARG A 543 1.92 23.87 -15.10
CA ARG A 543 0.63 23.46 -15.69
C ARG A 543 -0.55 23.72 -14.75
N ILE A 544 -0.35 23.60 -13.43
CA ILE A 544 -1.35 23.92 -12.39
C ILE A 544 -1.49 25.44 -12.20
N ASP A 545 -0.40 26.21 -12.31
CA ASP A 545 -0.39 27.67 -12.29
C ASP A 545 -1.02 28.29 -13.54
N ALA A 546 -1.03 27.57 -14.67
CA ALA A 546 -1.76 27.93 -15.89
C ALA A 546 -3.28 27.67 -15.81
N LEU A 547 -3.80 27.16 -14.68
CA LEU A 547 -5.24 27.06 -14.41
C LEU A 547 -5.77 28.38 -13.82
N SER A 548 -7.03 28.70 -14.14
CA SER A 548 -7.78 29.72 -13.41
C SER A 548 -8.08 29.25 -11.96
N PRO A 549 -8.43 30.15 -11.01
CA PRO A 549 -8.48 29.81 -9.58
C PRO A 549 -9.43 28.66 -9.23
N ALA A 550 -10.61 28.58 -9.85
CA ALA A 550 -11.59 27.53 -9.56
C ALA A 550 -11.14 26.12 -10.00
N PRO A 551 -10.74 25.85 -11.26
CA PRO A 551 -10.11 24.58 -11.65
C PRO A 551 -8.89 24.21 -10.80
N ARG A 552 -8.03 25.19 -10.44
CA ARG A 552 -6.87 24.94 -9.57
C ARG A 552 -7.29 24.48 -8.18
N SER A 553 -8.33 25.09 -7.65
CA SER A 553 -8.96 24.74 -6.37
C SER A 553 -9.55 23.33 -6.39
N VAL A 554 -10.37 23.02 -7.40
CA VAL A 554 -11.02 21.71 -7.56
C VAL A 554 -9.98 20.59 -7.76
N LEU A 555 -8.91 20.82 -8.51
CA LEU A 555 -7.83 19.84 -8.68
C LEU A 555 -7.07 19.57 -7.37
N ARG A 556 -6.90 20.59 -6.52
CA ARG A 556 -6.33 20.43 -5.17
C ARG A 556 -7.26 19.68 -4.23
N ASP A 557 -8.57 19.97 -4.27
CA ASP A 557 -9.58 19.26 -3.49
C ASP A 557 -9.65 17.77 -3.89
N ALA A 558 -9.71 17.50 -5.20
CA ALA A 558 -9.59 16.16 -5.79
C ALA A 558 -8.36 15.40 -5.28
N SER A 559 -7.22 16.08 -5.15
CA SER A 559 -5.94 15.42 -4.81
C SER A 559 -5.91 14.82 -3.40
N VAL A 560 -6.76 15.30 -2.49
CA VAL A 560 -6.89 14.80 -1.11
C VAL A 560 -7.64 13.46 -1.05
N ALA A 561 -8.63 13.27 -1.93
CA ALA A 561 -9.48 12.08 -1.93
C ALA A 561 -8.74 10.80 -2.35
N GLY A 562 -7.72 10.93 -3.20
CA GLY A 562 -6.94 9.79 -3.68
C GLY A 562 -6.63 9.86 -5.18
N THR A 563 -6.08 8.77 -5.73
CA THR A 563 -5.85 8.64 -7.19
C THR A 563 -7.16 8.50 -7.96
N THR A 564 -8.16 7.89 -7.34
CA THR A 564 -9.57 7.90 -7.74
C THR A 564 -10.31 8.82 -6.79
N VAL A 565 -11.27 9.59 -7.31
CA VAL A 565 -12.09 10.54 -6.56
C VAL A 565 -13.54 10.07 -6.65
N PRO A 566 -14.13 9.53 -5.58
CA PRO A 566 -15.53 9.13 -5.55
C PRO A 566 -16.48 10.30 -5.81
N SER A 567 -17.65 10.01 -6.39
CA SER A 567 -18.77 10.97 -6.49
C SER A 567 -19.14 11.57 -5.13
N GLY A 568 -19.55 12.84 -5.11
CA GLY A 568 -19.96 13.54 -3.88
C GLY A 568 -18.80 14.18 -3.09
N VAL A 569 -17.55 13.77 -3.33
CA VAL A 569 -16.38 14.26 -2.58
C VAL A 569 -15.97 15.67 -2.99
N LEU A 570 -16.06 16.01 -4.28
CA LEU A 570 -15.72 17.36 -4.77
C LEU A 570 -16.79 18.38 -4.36
N GLU A 571 -18.03 17.92 -4.38
CA GLU A 571 -19.24 18.62 -3.96
C GLU A 571 -19.12 18.96 -2.47
N ALA A 572 -18.86 17.98 -1.60
CA ALA A 572 -18.65 18.21 -0.16
C ALA A 572 -17.46 19.17 0.13
N LEU A 573 -16.34 19.02 -0.58
CA LEU A 573 -15.19 19.93 -0.43
C LEU A 573 -15.44 21.36 -0.97
N GLN A 574 -16.44 21.56 -1.84
CA GLN A 574 -16.97 22.91 -2.14
C GLN A 574 -17.98 23.38 -1.08
N GLU A 575 -18.94 22.54 -0.66
CA GLU A 575 -19.91 22.85 0.40
C GLU A 575 -19.21 23.41 1.65
N ARG A 576 -18.10 22.79 2.08
CA ARG A 576 -17.23 23.26 3.18
C ARG A 576 -16.86 24.76 3.06
N ARG A 577 -16.63 25.24 1.83
CA ARG A 577 -16.18 26.61 1.54
C ARG A 577 -17.35 27.60 1.49
N VAL A 578 -18.54 27.17 1.03
CA VAL A 578 -19.75 28.02 0.98
C VAL A 578 -20.22 28.39 2.39
N VAL A 579 -20.05 27.50 3.37
CA VAL A 579 -20.36 27.80 4.79
C VAL A 579 -19.51 28.98 5.34
N ALA A 580 -18.40 29.34 4.70
CA ALA A 580 -17.56 30.49 5.04
C ALA A 580 -17.72 31.71 4.11
N ASP A 581 -18.52 31.63 3.04
CA ASP A 581 -18.57 32.62 1.96
C ASP A 581 -20.00 32.70 1.38
N SER A 582 -20.71 33.81 1.65
CA SER A 582 -22.19 33.92 1.58
C SER A 582 -22.81 33.95 0.17
N ARG A 583 -22.40 33.04 -0.72
CA ARG A 583 -22.88 32.91 -2.11
C ARG A 583 -23.95 31.80 -2.24
N PRO A 584 -24.87 31.87 -3.22
CA PRO A 584 -25.92 30.86 -3.38
C PRO A 584 -25.40 29.54 -4.00
N ASP A 585 -25.86 28.40 -3.48
CA ASP A 585 -25.38 27.06 -3.87
C ASP A 585 -25.43 26.77 -5.37
N VAL A 586 -26.46 27.26 -6.06
CA VAL A 586 -26.65 27.08 -7.52
C VAL A 586 -25.49 27.67 -8.33
N VAL A 587 -24.89 28.78 -7.87
CA VAL A 587 -23.73 29.38 -8.52
C VAL A 587 -22.50 28.49 -8.34
N VAL A 588 -22.34 27.91 -7.15
CA VAL A 588 -21.19 27.06 -6.79
C VAL A 588 -21.22 25.73 -7.55
N ALA A 589 -22.39 25.14 -7.76
CA ALA A 589 -22.54 23.95 -8.61
C ALA A 589 -22.09 24.22 -10.06
N VAL A 590 -22.51 25.33 -10.66
CA VAL A 590 -22.11 25.72 -12.03
C VAL A 590 -20.63 26.10 -12.12
N GLU A 591 -20.06 26.72 -11.09
CA GLU A 591 -18.61 26.95 -10.98
C GLU A 591 -17.83 25.62 -10.91
N LEU A 592 -18.32 24.63 -10.17
CA LEU A 592 -17.72 23.30 -10.03
C LEU A 592 -17.78 22.49 -11.34
N GLU A 593 -18.94 22.42 -12.01
CA GLU A 593 -19.07 21.71 -13.30
C GLU A 593 -18.12 22.30 -14.36
N ARG A 594 -18.09 23.62 -14.49
CA ARG A 594 -17.19 24.31 -15.42
C ARG A 594 -15.72 24.08 -15.08
N ALA A 595 -15.38 24.04 -13.79
CA ALA A 595 -14.03 23.75 -13.34
C ALA A 595 -13.61 22.30 -13.66
N VAL A 596 -14.49 21.33 -13.43
CA VAL A 596 -14.27 19.91 -13.78
C VAL A 596 -14.08 19.75 -15.29
N ASP A 597 -14.93 20.35 -16.12
CA ASP A 597 -14.80 20.23 -17.58
C ASP A 597 -13.50 20.88 -18.12
N GLU A 598 -12.99 21.97 -17.52
CA GLU A 598 -11.65 22.47 -17.87
C GLU A 598 -10.53 21.47 -17.50
N LEU A 599 -10.63 20.79 -16.36
CA LEU A 599 -9.67 19.76 -15.94
C LEU A 599 -9.72 18.50 -16.83
N LEU A 600 -10.91 18.12 -17.31
CA LEU A 600 -11.09 17.04 -18.29
C LEU A 600 -10.49 17.43 -19.65
N GLN A 601 -10.77 18.64 -20.15
CA GLN A 601 -10.22 19.14 -21.42
C GLN A 601 -8.68 19.25 -21.39
N ARG A 602 -8.11 19.70 -20.26
CA ARG A 602 -6.64 19.75 -20.04
C ARG A 602 -6.00 18.40 -19.71
N ARG A 603 -6.78 17.30 -19.66
CA ARG A 603 -6.35 15.93 -19.33
C ARG A 603 -5.61 15.82 -17.99
N MET A 604 -6.14 16.49 -16.98
CA MET A 604 -5.65 16.40 -15.59
C MET A 604 -6.46 15.38 -14.79
N LEU A 605 -7.75 15.26 -15.10
CA LEU A 605 -8.67 14.23 -14.65
C LEU A 605 -9.27 13.50 -15.86
N HIS A 606 -9.83 12.31 -15.63
CA HIS A 606 -10.80 11.66 -16.52
C HIS A 606 -11.99 11.12 -15.72
N ARG A 607 -13.16 10.96 -16.36
CA ARG A 607 -14.36 10.39 -15.73
C ARG A 607 -14.18 8.87 -15.55
N SER A 608 -14.64 8.34 -14.43
CA SER A 608 -14.53 6.91 -14.06
C SER A 608 -15.89 6.35 -13.62
N ARG A 609 -16.01 5.03 -13.50
CA ARG A 609 -17.25 4.39 -13.03
C ARG A 609 -17.39 4.57 -11.51
N GLY A 610 -18.01 5.68 -11.10
CA GLY A 610 -18.15 6.08 -9.69
C GLY A 610 -17.50 7.42 -9.34
N GLY A 611 -17.10 8.23 -10.32
CA GLY A 611 -16.61 9.59 -10.09
C GLY A 611 -15.55 10.01 -11.11
N PHE A 612 -14.39 10.43 -10.62
CA PHE A 612 -13.24 10.85 -11.41
C PHE A 612 -11.98 10.07 -11.05
N GLN A 613 -10.93 10.20 -11.85
CA GLN A 613 -9.61 9.66 -11.56
C GLN A 613 -8.54 10.60 -12.15
N PHE A 614 -7.40 10.70 -11.48
CA PHE A 614 -6.27 11.46 -12.00
C PHE A 614 -5.63 10.75 -13.20
N THR A 615 -5.32 11.51 -14.26
CA THR A 615 -4.76 10.95 -15.50
C THR A 615 -3.28 10.52 -15.35
N THR A 616 -2.60 10.93 -14.26
CA THR A 616 -1.41 10.26 -13.70
C THR A 616 -1.37 10.41 -12.17
N PRO A 617 -0.76 9.47 -11.42
CA PRO A 617 -0.49 9.66 -9.98
C PRO A 617 0.35 10.92 -9.68
N LEU A 618 1.28 11.27 -10.57
CA LEU A 618 2.14 12.44 -10.42
C LEU A 618 1.38 13.77 -10.51
N MET A 619 0.29 13.84 -11.30
CA MET A 619 -0.60 15.01 -11.31
C MET A 619 -1.32 15.17 -9.96
N ARG A 620 -1.74 14.06 -9.34
CA ARG A 620 -2.28 14.09 -7.96
C ARG A 620 -1.25 14.63 -6.98
N GLU A 621 -0.03 14.11 -7.05
CA GLU A 621 1.05 14.45 -6.10
C GLU A 621 1.54 15.89 -6.25
N ALA A 622 1.64 16.41 -7.47
CA ALA A 622 1.95 17.82 -7.69
C ALA A 622 0.83 18.75 -7.17
N ALA A 623 -0.44 18.38 -7.36
CA ALA A 623 -1.57 19.12 -6.80
C ALA A 623 -1.60 19.07 -5.27
N TYR A 624 -1.40 17.89 -4.68
CA TYR A 624 -1.41 17.65 -3.23
C TYR A 624 -0.23 18.34 -2.51
N ALA A 625 0.98 18.22 -3.05
CA ALA A 625 2.19 18.75 -2.43
C ALA A 625 2.22 20.29 -2.36
N GLY A 626 1.51 20.98 -3.25
CA GLY A 626 1.36 22.44 -3.23
C GLY A 626 0.43 22.98 -2.14
N ILE A 627 -0.34 22.11 -1.47
CA ILE A 627 -1.25 22.48 -0.37
C ILE A 627 -0.47 22.58 0.94
N GLY A 628 -0.83 23.53 1.80
CA GLY A 628 -0.29 23.63 3.17
C GLY A 628 -0.60 22.38 4.00
N LYS A 629 0.34 21.92 4.84
CA LYS A 629 0.11 20.74 5.69
C LYS A 629 -1.08 20.91 6.67
N ALA A 630 -1.31 22.13 7.16
CA ALA A 630 -2.46 22.45 8.00
C ALA A 630 -3.77 22.30 7.22
N ASP A 631 -3.89 22.97 6.07
CA ASP A 631 -5.01 22.85 5.14
C ASP A 631 -5.29 21.38 4.76
N LEU A 632 -4.24 20.60 4.48
CA LEU A 632 -4.35 19.16 4.20
C LEU A 632 -4.94 18.41 5.41
N ALA A 633 -4.45 18.66 6.63
CA ALA A 633 -4.95 18.02 7.84
C ALA A 633 -6.45 18.32 8.04
N GLU A 634 -6.87 19.57 7.84
CA GLU A 634 -8.29 19.97 7.89
C GLU A 634 -9.14 19.33 6.78
N ARG A 635 -8.61 19.21 5.56
CA ARG A 635 -9.32 18.58 4.43
C ARG A 635 -9.50 17.08 4.66
N HIS A 636 -8.46 16.41 5.16
CA HIS A 636 -8.53 15.01 5.56
C HIS A 636 -9.52 14.80 6.71
N ALA A 637 -9.47 15.63 7.76
CA ALA A 637 -10.44 15.58 8.85
C ALA A 637 -11.89 15.82 8.39
N TYR A 638 -12.12 16.82 7.54
CA TYR A 638 -13.45 17.07 6.97
C TYR A 638 -14.00 15.84 6.22
N LEU A 639 -13.17 15.14 5.43
CA LEU A 639 -13.59 13.90 4.74
C LEU A 639 -13.87 12.74 5.70
N ALA A 640 -13.06 12.58 6.75
CA ALA A 640 -13.31 11.56 7.79
C ALA A 640 -14.64 11.83 8.53
N ALA A 641 -14.92 13.09 8.87
CA ALA A 641 -16.16 13.49 9.53
C ALA A 641 -17.39 13.39 8.61
N TRP A 642 -17.26 13.76 7.33
CA TRP A 642 -18.35 13.71 6.35
C TRP A 642 -18.74 12.28 5.95
N ALA A 643 -17.80 11.33 5.98
CA ALA A 643 -18.08 9.92 5.73
C ALA A 643 -18.57 9.15 6.98
N ALA A 644 -18.48 9.73 8.18
CA ALA A 644 -18.88 9.09 9.42
C ALA A 644 -20.41 9.00 9.57
N PRO A 645 -20.96 7.88 10.07
CA PRO A 645 -22.38 7.78 10.38
C PRO A 645 -22.74 8.64 11.59
N GLU A 646 -23.53 9.68 11.33
CA GLU A 646 -24.27 10.56 12.27
C GLU A 646 -23.57 10.94 13.59
N THR A 647 -22.86 12.08 13.57
CA THR A 647 -22.50 12.85 14.78
C THR A 647 -22.98 14.30 14.76
N VAL A 648 -23.97 14.64 13.91
CA VAL A 648 -24.59 15.97 13.82
C VAL A 648 -26.07 15.85 13.44
N ASP A 649 -26.94 16.59 14.12
CA ASP A 649 -28.38 16.74 13.80
C ASP A 649 -28.62 17.46 12.46
N ARG A 650 -28.39 16.78 11.33
CA ARG A 650 -28.67 17.27 9.98
C ARG A 650 -29.41 16.22 9.14
N PRO A 651 -30.75 16.26 9.08
CA PRO A 651 -31.53 15.38 8.24
C PRO A 651 -31.03 15.34 6.78
N GLY A 652 -30.91 14.15 6.21
CA GLY A 652 -30.62 13.94 4.79
C GLY A 652 -29.14 14.00 4.36
N HIS A 653 -28.18 13.94 5.29
CA HIS A 653 -26.74 14.08 5.00
C HIS A 653 -25.87 12.83 5.33
N ASP A 654 -26.34 11.59 5.09
CA ASP A 654 -25.43 10.42 5.09
C ASP A 654 -24.47 10.51 3.89
N GLY A 655 -23.23 10.94 4.14
CA GLY A 655 -22.18 11.04 3.13
C GLY A 655 -21.88 9.71 2.43
N ALA A 656 -22.14 8.56 3.09
CA ALA A 656 -21.93 7.26 2.47
C ALA A 656 -23.00 6.88 1.43
N VAL A 657 -24.21 7.43 1.54
CA VAL A 657 -25.23 7.31 0.48
C VAL A 657 -24.80 8.12 -0.75
N ARG A 658 -24.15 9.28 -0.56
CA ARG A 658 -23.53 10.03 -1.68
C ARG A 658 -22.33 9.29 -2.29
N LEU A 659 -21.53 8.59 -1.47
CA LEU A 659 -20.35 7.82 -1.91
C LEU A 659 -20.67 6.45 -2.54
N ASN A 660 -21.85 5.87 -2.26
CA ASN A 660 -22.23 4.51 -2.67
C ASN A 660 -21.21 3.42 -2.23
N LEU A 661 -20.68 3.52 -1.01
CA LEU A 661 -19.73 2.58 -0.43
C LEU A 661 -20.40 1.55 0.50
N THR A 662 -19.87 0.34 0.53
CA THR A 662 -20.21 -0.65 1.56
C THR A 662 -19.74 -0.18 2.95
N GLY A 663 -20.31 -0.75 4.02
CA GLY A 663 -19.84 -0.48 5.38
C GLY A 663 -18.38 -0.92 5.65
N GLY A 664 -17.74 -1.71 4.78
CA GLY A 664 -16.31 -1.99 4.85
C GLY A 664 -15.48 -0.84 4.31
N GLU A 665 -15.75 -0.45 3.07
CA GLU A 665 -15.05 0.65 2.38
C GLU A 665 -15.26 2.00 3.09
N ARG A 666 -16.46 2.24 3.66
CA ARG A 666 -16.76 3.43 4.47
C ARG A 666 -15.82 3.56 5.68
N ASP A 667 -15.64 2.49 6.44
CA ASP A 667 -14.77 2.50 7.62
C ASP A 667 -13.29 2.64 7.23
N ALA A 668 -12.86 1.97 6.15
CA ALA A 668 -11.50 2.12 5.63
C ALA A 668 -11.21 3.56 5.15
N PHE A 669 -12.20 4.23 4.55
CA PHE A 669 -12.13 5.64 4.15
C PHE A 669 -12.01 6.57 5.37
N ILE A 670 -12.90 6.42 6.37
CA ILE A 670 -12.86 7.21 7.62
C ILE A 670 -11.50 7.03 8.33
N ALA A 671 -11.05 5.79 8.50
CA ALA A 671 -9.77 5.48 9.13
C ALA A 671 -8.60 6.14 8.40
N THR A 672 -8.47 5.92 7.09
CA THR A 672 -7.39 6.48 6.27
C THR A 672 -7.35 8.00 6.35
N HIS A 673 -8.51 8.67 6.27
CA HIS A 673 -8.57 10.12 6.34
C HIS A 673 -8.30 10.66 7.75
N ALA A 674 -8.73 9.98 8.82
CA ALA A 674 -8.39 10.37 10.19
C ALA A 674 -6.90 10.20 10.49
N GLU A 675 -6.28 9.08 10.08
CA GLU A 675 -4.84 8.83 10.22
C GLU A 675 -4.02 9.94 9.55
N HIS A 676 -4.30 10.25 8.28
CA HIS A 676 -3.61 11.34 7.56
C HIS A 676 -3.81 12.71 8.22
N ALA A 677 -5.00 12.98 8.79
CA ALA A 677 -5.25 14.25 9.49
C ALA A 677 -4.35 14.41 10.72
N ILE A 678 -4.22 13.36 11.54
CA ILE A 678 -3.38 13.37 12.74
C ILE A 678 -1.89 13.40 12.38
N GLU A 679 -1.43 12.59 11.43
CA GLU A 679 -0.04 12.62 10.95
C GLU A 679 0.38 14.01 10.48
N LEU A 680 -0.47 14.68 9.69
CA LEU A 680 -0.21 16.03 9.18
C LEU A 680 -0.27 17.08 10.28
N ALA A 681 -1.21 16.95 11.23
CA ALA A 681 -1.34 17.83 12.38
C ALA A 681 -0.10 17.77 13.29
N ASP A 682 0.42 16.58 13.58
CA ASP A 682 1.64 16.41 14.38
C ASP A 682 2.90 16.80 13.61
N ALA A 683 2.95 16.54 12.30
CA ALA A 683 4.07 16.94 11.43
C ALA A 683 4.22 18.46 11.21
N VAL A 684 3.28 19.29 11.71
CA VAL A 684 3.45 20.75 11.89
C VAL A 684 3.16 21.24 13.32
N ARG A 685 2.86 20.33 14.26
CA ARG A 685 2.48 20.62 15.65
C ARG A 685 1.30 21.60 15.76
N LEU A 686 0.21 21.31 15.06
CA LEU A 686 -1.07 22.00 15.28
C LEU A 686 -1.48 21.91 16.76
N ARG A 687 -2.13 22.97 17.24
CA ARG A 687 -2.65 23.08 18.62
C ARG A 687 -3.57 21.89 18.97
N PRO A 688 -3.75 21.56 20.26
CA PRO A 688 -4.67 20.51 20.69
C PRO A 688 -6.13 20.74 20.23
N ASP A 689 -6.55 22.00 20.16
CA ASP A 689 -7.89 22.47 19.77
C ASP A 689 -8.03 22.75 18.25
N ALA A 690 -7.20 22.13 17.42
CA ALA A 690 -7.36 22.19 15.97
C ALA A 690 -8.41 21.15 15.50
N PRO A 691 -9.39 21.50 14.63
CA PRO A 691 -10.38 20.55 14.12
C PRO A 691 -9.79 19.31 13.43
N ALA A 692 -8.55 19.40 12.94
CA ALA A 692 -7.80 18.27 12.42
C ALA A 692 -7.52 17.15 13.46
N ARG A 693 -7.63 17.45 14.76
CA ARG A 693 -7.46 16.49 15.87
C ARG A 693 -8.76 15.87 16.36
N GLU A 694 -9.89 16.57 16.21
CA GLU A 694 -11.21 16.17 16.70
C GLU A 694 -11.73 14.87 16.04
N VAL A 695 -11.15 14.47 14.90
CA VAL A 695 -11.54 13.27 14.15
C VAL A 695 -10.86 11.97 14.59
N ALA A 696 -9.88 12.01 15.50
CA ALA A 696 -9.22 10.79 15.98
C ALA A 696 -10.21 9.73 16.52
N PRO A 697 -11.24 10.07 17.32
CA PRO A 697 -12.25 9.10 17.78
C PRO A 697 -13.05 8.44 16.64
N LEU A 698 -13.28 9.16 15.53
CA LEU A 698 -13.99 8.61 14.36
C LEU A 698 -13.15 7.53 13.66
N GLY A 699 -11.85 7.80 13.48
CA GLY A 699 -10.90 6.83 12.93
C GLY A 699 -10.70 5.62 13.84
N VAL A 700 -10.58 5.84 15.16
CA VAL A 700 -10.48 4.77 16.16
C VAL A 700 -11.73 3.88 16.13
N ALA A 701 -12.93 4.47 16.11
CA ALA A 701 -14.17 3.72 16.05
C ALA A 701 -14.36 2.95 14.72
N ALA A 702 -13.86 3.49 13.60
CA ALA A 702 -13.84 2.80 12.31
C ALA A 702 -12.87 1.61 12.32
N LEU A 703 -11.63 1.81 12.80
CA LEU A 703 -10.64 0.75 12.93
C LEU A 703 -11.08 -0.35 13.91
N GLY A 704 -11.74 -0.01 15.02
CA GLY A 704 -12.35 -0.98 15.94
C GLY A 704 -13.46 -1.81 15.28
N ARG A 705 -14.31 -1.20 14.44
CA ARG A 705 -15.30 -1.92 13.62
C ARG A 705 -14.67 -2.79 12.53
N MET A 706 -13.51 -2.42 11.99
CA MET A 706 -12.75 -3.25 11.05
C MET A 706 -12.09 -4.42 11.77
N ALA A 707 -11.44 -4.19 12.91
CA ALA A 707 -10.81 -5.21 13.74
C ALA A 707 -11.80 -6.27 14.21
N ARG A 708 -12.99 -5.86 14.66
CA ARG A 708 -14.08 -6.78 15.07
C ARG A 708 -14.60 -7.64 13.91
N ARG A 709 -14.65 -7.12 12.69
CA ARG A 709 -15.05 -7.88 11.50
C ARG A 709 -13.97 -8.88 11.09
N ALA A 710 -12.73 -8.42 10.92
CA ALA A 710 -11.58 -9.29 10.65
C ALA A 710 -11.46 -10.44 11.69
N LEU A 711 -11.69 -10.18 12.98
CA LEU A 711 -11.67 -11.23 14.00
C LEU A 711 -12.82 -12.25 13.88
N ALA A 712 -14.00 -11.82 13.40
CA ALA A 712 -15.15 -12.70 13.12
C ALA A 712 -14.96 -13.49 11.82
N ASP A 713 -14.36 -12.88 10.80
CA ASP A 713 -14.01 -13.47 9.51
C ASP A 713 -12.76 -14.38 9.56
N ILE A 714 -12.17 -14.56 10.76
CA ILE A 714 -11.03 -15.42 11.07
C ILE A 714 -9.71 -14.93 10.43
N GLU A 715 -9.55 -13.61 10.36
CA GLU A 715 -8.36 -12.90 9.92
C GLU A 715 -7.66 -12.20 11.11
N PRO A 716 -7.14 -12.93 12.13
CA PRO A 716 -6.62 -12.32 13.34
C PRO A 716 -5.38 -11.44 13.12
N ALA A 717 -4.64 -11.65 12.03
CA ALA A 717 -3.54 -10.77 11.61
C ALA A 717 -4.04 -9.39 11.17
N ALA A 718 -5.11 -9.32 10.37
CA ALA A 718 -5.74 -8.05 9.98
C ALA A 718 -6.45 -7.39 11.16
N ALA A 719 -7.09 -8.19 12.03
CA ALA A 719 -7.69 -7.70 13.26
C ALA A 719 -6.66 -7.03 14.19
N LEU A 720 -5.46 -7.62 14.29
CA LEU A 720 -4.33 -7.03 15.01
C LEU A 720 -3.83 -5.75 14.33
N GLU A 721 -3.60 -5.74 13.01
CA GLU A 721 -3.14 -4.54 12.28
C GLU A 721 -4.08 -3.35 12.52
N TYR A 722 -5.39 -3.56 12.38
CA TYR A 722 -6.39 -2.51 12.64
C TYR A 722 -6.42 -2.06 14.11
N ALA A 723 -6.17 -2.97 15.06
CA ALA A 723 -6.08 -2.64 16.47
C ALA A 723 -4.78 -1.89 16.84
N GLU A 724 -3.63 -2.25 16.26
CA GLU A 724 -2.36 -1.53 16.43
C GLU A 724 -2.44 -0.11 15.85
N ARG A 725 -3.08 0.04 14.67
CA ARG A 725 -3.41 1.35 14.07
C ARG A 725 -4.36 2.17 14.94
N ALA A 726 -5.40 1.55 15.49
CA ALA A 726 -6.34 2.22 16.41
C ALA A 726 -5.63 2.68 17.69
N THR A 727 -4.76 1.85 18.29
CA THR A 727 -3.94 2.21 19.45
C THR A 727 -3.02 3.40 19.13
N THR A 728 -2.42 3.43 17.93
CA THR A 728 -1.57 4.53 17.47
C THR A 728 -2.36 5.83 17.34
N LEU A 729 -3.53 5.79 16.70
CA LEU A 729 -4.40 6.94 16.51
C LEU A 729 -5.01 7.48 17.83
N ALA A 730 -5.27 6.58 18.78
CA ALA A 730 -5.72 6.90 20.14
C ALA A 730 -4.58 7.32 21.09
N GLN A 731 -3.33 7.39 20.62
CA GLN A 731 -2.13 7.66 21.43
C GLN A 731 -1.98 6.74 22.67
N GLY A 732 -2.52 5.52 22.59
CA GLY A 732 -2.53 4.52 23.66
C GLY A 732 -3.84 4.39 24.45
N ASP A 733 -4.75 5.37 24.37
CA ASP A 733 -6.02 5.39 25.11
C ASP A 733 -7.18 4.77 24.29
N LEU A 734 -7.01 3.50 23.93
CA LEU A 734 -7.99 2.75 23.13
C LEU A 734 -9.18 2.31 24.00
N PRO A 735 -10.45 2.40 23.53
CA PRO A 735 -11.62 1.93 24.30
C PRO A 735 -11.50 0.45 24.72
N LEU A 736 -11.96 0.11 25.93
CA LEU A 736 -11.85 -1.25 26.49
C LEU A 736 -12.40 -2.36 25.58
N PRO A 737 -13.54 -2.20 24.86
CA PRO A 737 -14.02 -3.20 23.90
C PRO A 737 -13.06 -3.48 22.74
N ASP A 738 -12.35 -2.47 22.25
CA ASP A 738 -11.39 -2.62 21.14
C ASP A 738 -10.00 -3.06 21.66
N GLN A 739 -9.62 -2.74 22.92
CA GLN A 739 -8.50 -3.40 23.61
C GLN A 739 -8.73 -4.91 23.77
N LEU A 740 -9.95 -5.34 24.08
CA LEU A 740 -10.30 -6.78 24.14
C LEU A 740 -10.17 -7.46 22.77
N VAL A 741 -10.48 -6.77 21.67
CA VAL A 741 -10.31 -7.27 20.30
C VAL A 741 -8.82 -7.46 19.98
N HIS A 742 -7.97 -6.51 20.38
CA HIS A 742 -6.51 -6.62 20.30
C HIS A 742 -6.02 -7.88 21.06
N ALA A 743 -6.39 -8.04 22.33
CA ALA A 743 -5.97 -9.16 23.16
C ALA A 743 -6.45 -10.53 22.61
N ARG A 744 -7.67 -10.58 22.06
CA ARG A 744 -8.22 -11.77 21.39
C ARG A 744 -7.50 -12.11 20.08
N ALA A 745 -7.07 -11.09 19.32
CA ALA A 745 -6.26 -11.28 18.11
C ALA A 745 -4.87 -11.84 18.45
N LEU A 746 -4.22 -11.32 19.51
CA LEU A 746 -2.96 -11.86 20.02
C LEU A 746 -3.06 -13.34 20.42
N LEU A 747 -4.11 -13.74 21.18
CA LEU A 747 -4.36 -15.17 21.48
C LEU A 747 -4.54 -16.02 20.21
N ARG A 748 -5.22 -15.48 19.19
CA ARG A 748 -5.44 -16.18 17.90
C ARG A 748 -4.18 -16.26 17.03
N LEU A 749 -3.11 -15.55 17.37
CA LEU A 749 -1.80 -15.60 16.74
C LEU A 749 -0.75 -16.34 17.61
N GLY A 750 -1.15 -16.95 18.72
CA GLY A 750 -0.25 -17.63 19.67
C GLY A 750 0.58 -16.70 20.56
N ARG A 751 0.36 -15.38 20.51
CA ARG A 751 1.06 -14.36 21.31
C ARG A 751 0.48 -14.29 22.74
N ALA A 752 0.56 -15.41 23.46
CA ALA A 752 -0.12 -15.63 24.73
C ALA A 752 0.35 -14.70 25.86
N GLU A 753 1.65 -14.47 26.01
CA GLU A 753 2.21 -13.58 27.05
C GLU A 753 1.73 -12.12 26.89
N GLU A 754 1.68 -11.63 25.64
CA GLU A 754 1.22 -10.27 25.34
C GLU A 754 -0.30 -10.16 25.53
N ALA A 755 -1.05 -11.18 25.14
CA ALA A 755 -2.49 -11.25 25.42
C ALA A 755 -2.82 -11.32 26.92
N LEU A 756 -1.97 -11.98 27.72
CA LEU A 756 -2.08 -12.00 29.18
C LEU A 756 -1.89 -10.58 29.74
N ALA A 757 -0.80 -9.91 29.35
CA ALA A 757 -0.50 -8.55 29.82
C ALA A 757 -1.61 -7.54 29.44
N TYR A 758 -2.17 -7.64 28.23
CA TYR A 758 -3.36 -6.86 27.86
C TYR A 758 -4.59 -7.26 28.69
N GLY A 759 -4.86 -8.56 28.88
CA GLY A 759 -5.99 -9.05 29.66
C GLY A 759 -5.98 -8.57 31.11
N GLU A 760 -4.85 -8.71 31.81
CA GLU A 760 -4.68 -8.27 33.19
C GLU A 760 -4.79 -6.72 33.30
N LYS A 761 -4.23 -5.97 32.34
CA LYS A 761 -4.41 -4.51 32.25
C LYS A 761 -5.88 -4.11 32.08
N ILE A 762 -6.61 -4.77 31.18
CA ILE A 762 -8.04 -4.49 30.94
C ILE A 762 -8.86 -4.84 32.19
N ALA A 763 -8.59 -5.99 32.83
CA ALA A 763 -9.28 -6.40 34.06
C ALA A 763 -9.08 -5.39 35.20
N ALA A 764 -7.87 -4.85 35.36
CA ALA A 764 -7.58 -3.80 36.34
C ALA A 764 -8.25 -2.45 36.01
N ALA A 765 -8.37 -2.09 34.73
CA ALA A 765 -9.00 -0.84 34.30
C ALA A 765 -10.54 -0.87 34.29
N SER A 766 -11.15 -2.06 34.11
CA SER A 766 -12.59 -2.24 33.90
C SER A 766 -13.43 -2.33 35.18
N ALA A 767 -13.00 -1.70 36.27
CA ALA A 767 -13.67 -1.76 37.58
C ALA A 767 -15.15 -1.29 37.58
N GLY A 768 -15.55 -0.46 36.60
CA GLY A 768 -16.94 -0.03 36.38
C GLY A 768 -17.65 -0.71 35.21
N GLU A 769 -16.99 -1.60 34.45
CA GLU A 769 -17.52 -2.23 33.24
C GLU A 769 -17.50 -3.77 33.35
N PRO A 770 -18.54 -4.40 33.93
CA PRO A 770 -18.51 -5.83 34.25
C PRO A 770 -18.42 -6.73 33.01
N VAL A 771 -18.93 -6.29 31.84
CA VAL A 771 -18.77 -7.00 30.56
C VAL A 771 -17.29 -7.04 30.15
N CYS A 772 -16.63 -5.88 30.14
CA CYS A 772 -15.23 -5.78 29.78
C CYS A 772 -14.34 -6.54 30.77
N ARG A 773 -14.66 -6.52 32.08
CA ARG A 773 -13.93 -7.28 33.09
C ARG A 773 -14.12 -8.80 32.95
N ALA A 774 -15.34 -9.28 32.75
CA ALA A 774 -15.60 -10.71 32.56
C ALA A 774 -14.90 -11.25 31.30
N GLU A 775 -14.96 -10.51 30.19
CA GLU A 775 -14.27 -10.89 28.95
C GLU A 775 -12.75 -10.75 29.03
N ALA A 776 -12.23 -9.80 29.81
CA ALA A 776 -10.81 -9.75 30.14
C ALA A 776 -10.37 -10.98 30.93
N MET A 777 -11.12 -11.40 31.95
CA MET A 777 -10.81 -12.60 32.73
C MET A 777 -10.96 -13.91 31.92
N ILE A 778 -11.85 -13.94 30.92
CA ILE A 778 -11.89 -15.01 29.91
C ILE A 778 -10.60 -15.04 29.07
N VAL A 779 -10.11 -13.88 28.62
CA VAL A 779 -8.84 -13.74 27.88
C VAL A 779 -7.64 -14.12 28.75
N VAL A 780 -7.56 -13.67 30.00
CA VAL A 780 -6.50 -14.01 30.97
C VAL A 780 -6.46 -15.52 31.20
N GLY A 781 -7.60 -16.15 31.49
CA GLY A 781 -7.65 -17.59 31.69
C GLY A 781 -7.26 -18.38 30.43
N ARG A 782 -7.58 -17.86 29.22
CA ARG A 782 -7.12 -18.43 27.94
C ARG A 782 -5.62 -18.26 27.69
N ALA A 783 -5.03 -17.17 28.17
CA ALA A 783 -3.60 -16.96 28.06
C ALA A 783 -2.84 -17.93 28.98
N TYR A 784 -3.31 -18.12 30.22
CA TYR A 784 -2.78 -19.14 31.12
C TYR A 784 -3.00 -20.58 30.58
N GLU A 785 -4.15 -20.87 29.96
CA GLU A 785 -4.42 -22.13 29.23
C GLU A 785 -3.36 -22.37 28.12
N ALA A 786 -3.07 -21.36 27.29
CA ALA A 786 -2.07 -21.44 26.23
C ALA A 786 -0.61 -21.48 26.73
N LEU A 787 -0.34 -21.05 27.96
CA LEU A 787 0.96 -21.12 28.63
C LEU A 787 1.13 -22.39 29.50
N GLY A 788 0.14 -23.29 29.51
CA GLY A 788 0.17 -24.54 30.28
C GLY A 788 -0.15 -24.40 31.78
N ASP A 789 -0.52 -23.22 32.27
CA ASP A 789 -0.91 -23.00 33.67
C ASP A 789 -2.41 -23.22 33.85
N THR A 790 -2.83 -24.49 33.92
CA THR A 790 -4.24 -24.87 34.12
C THR A 790 -4.81 -24.31 35.43
N GLY A 791 -3.98 -24.10 36.45
CA GLY A 791 -4.40 -23.57 37.75
C GLY A 791 -4.90 -22.13 37.65
N ARG A 792 -4.07 -21.24 37.09
CA ARG A 792 -4.45 -19.84 36.84
C ARG A 792 -5.48 -19.70 35.71
N ALA A 793 -5.50 -20.62 34.74
CA ALA A 793 -6.57 -20.68 33.74
C ALA A 793 -7.96 -20.87 34.38
N VAL A 794 -8.09 -21.89 35.25
CA VAL A 794 -9.33 -22.16 35.99
C VAL A 794 -9.69 -21.00 36.93
N ALA A 795 -8.72 -20.42 37.63
CA ALA A 795 -8.96 -19.26 38.50
C ALA A 795 -9.55 -18.06 37.73
N GLY A 796 -8.95 -17.70 36.58
CA GLY A 796 -9.44 -16.61 35.75
C GLY A 796 -10.85 -16.84 35.19
N TRP A 797 -11.17 -18.07 34.78
CA TRP A 797 -12.53 -18.39 34.33
C TRP A 797 -13.55 -18.49 35.47
N GLN A 798 -13.11 -18.80 36.70
CA GLN A 798 -13.96 -18.78 37.88
C GLN A 798 -14.32 -17.34 38.27
N GLU A 799 -13.36 -16.41 38.29
CA GLU A 799 -13.65 -14.98 38.50
C GLU A 799 -14.56 -14.43 37.37
N ALA A 800 -14.31 -14.79 36.11
CA ALA A 800 -15.19 -14.43 35.00
C ALA A 800 -16.63 -14.94 35.17
N LEU A 801 -16.79 -16.17 35.69
CA LEU A 801 -18.10 -16.77 35.97
C LEU A 801 -18.82 -16.04 37.12
N GLU A 802 -18.08 -15.63 38.15
CA GLU A 802 -18.62 -14.89 39.30
C GLU A 802 -19.11 -13.50 38.87
N ILE A 803 -18.25 -12.70 38.22
CA ILE A 803 -18.60 -11.38 37.66
C ILE A 803 -19.82 -11.49 36.73
N ALA A 804 -19.81 -12.43 35.80
CA ALA A 804 -20.90 -12.62 34.85
C ALA A 804 -22.19 -13.16 35.49
N THR A 805 -22.11 -13.79 36.67
CA THR A 805 -23.30 -14.24 37.41
C THR A 805 -23.90 -13.10 38.22
N GLU A 806 -23.07 -12.29 38.90
CA GLU A 806 -23.50 -11.11 39.67
C GLU A 806 -24.12 -10.04 38.76
N ALA A 807 -23.46 -9.72 37.65
CA ALA A 807 -23.93 -8.74 36.66
C ALA A 807 -24.94 -9.31 35.63
N GLN A 808 -25.40 -10.56 35.80
CA GLN A 808 -26.40 -11.24 34.97
C GLN A 808 -26.04 -11.34 33.46
N LEU A 809 -24.75 -11.39 33.15
CA LEU A 809 -24.19 -11.41 31.80
C LEU A 809 -24.25 -12.83 31.21
N LEU A 810 -25.37 -13.18 30.58
CA LEU A 810 -25.66 -14.55 30.14
C LEU A 810 -24.64 -15.13 29.13
N PRO A 811 -24.16 -14.41 28.09
CA PRO A 811 -23.16 -14.93 27.14
C PRO A 811 -21.82 -15.25 27.80
N GLU A 812 -21.30 -14.30 28.59
CA GLU A 812 -20.01 -14.37 29.28
C GLU A 812 -20.03 -15.50 30.32
N ARG A 813 -21.12 -15.59 31.10
CA ARG A 813 -21.39 -16.68 32.05
C ARG A 813 -21.37 -18.05 31.36
N ALA A 814 -22.00 -18.18 30.20
CA ALA A 814 -22.02 -19.45 29.46
C ALA A 814 -20.64 -19.81 28.85
N ASN A 815 -19.89 -18.81 28.40
CA ASN A 815 -18.51 -18.96 27.91
C ASN A 815 -17.59 -19.46 29.05
N ALA A 816 -17.65 -18.82 30.22
CA ALA A 816 -16.92 -19.24 31.41
C ALA A 816 -17.32 -20.65 31.89
N MET A 817 -18.63 -20.95 31.98
CA MET A 817 -19.12 -22.30 32.32
C MET A 817 -18.60 -23.39 31.36
N ARG A 818 -18.55 -23.12 30.05
CA ARG A 818 -17.97 -24.05 29.06
C ARG A 818 -16.49 -24.31 29.33
N ARG A 819 -15.70 -23.28 29.61
CA ARG A 819 -14.25 -23.42 29.84
C ARG A 819 -13.94 -24.20 31.10
N LEU A 820 -14.61 -23.84 32.20
CA LEU A 820 -14.59 -24.59 33.45
C LEU A 820 -15.10 -26.04 33.29
N GLY A 821 -16.05 -26.28 32.39
CA GLY A 821 -16.51 -27.63 32.06
C GLY A 821 -15.47 -28.47 31.30
N MET A 822 -14.67 -27.85 30.42
CA MET A 822 -13.59 -28.55 29.71
C MET A 822 -12.41 -28.83 30.63
N ALA A 823 -12.06 -27.90 31.52
CA ALA A 823 -11.06 -28.13 32.57
C ALA A 823 -11.47 -29.28 33.51
N ASP A 824 -12.75 -29.36 33.90
CA ASP A 824 -13.28 -30.51 34.63
C ASP A 824 -13.16 -31.81 33.84
N PHE A 825 -13.48 -31.79 32.54
CA PHE A 825 -13.39 -32.98 31.67
C PHE A 825 -11.97 -33.53 31.66
N LEU A 826 -10.97 -32.70 31.32
CA LEU A 826 -9.56 -33.07 31.29
C LEU A 826 -9.05 -33.53 32.68
N SER A 827 -9.55 -32.93 33.76
CA SER A 827 -9.29 -33.33 35.15
C SER A 827 -10.09 -34.58 35.62
N GLY A 828 -10.72 -35.33 34.70
CA GLY A 828 -11.50 -36.52 35.02
C GLY A 828 -12.85 -36.29 35.74
N LYS A 829 -13.21 -35.05 36.07
CA LYS A 829 -14.41 -34.67 36.86
C LYS A 829 -15.70 -34.69 36.01
N LEU A 830 -15.94 -35.79 35.30
CA LEU A 830 -17.00 -35.92 34.28
C LEU A 830 -18.40 -35.46 34.75
N SER A 831 -18.77 -35.71 36.00
CA SER A 831 -20.06 -35.26 36.57
C SER A 831 -20.15 -33.75 36.73
N GLN A 832 -19.05 -33.07 37.08
CA GLN A 832 -18.98 -31.61 37.17
C GLN A 832 -18.97 -31.00 35.75
N ALA A 833 -18.16 -31.56 34.84
CA ALA A 833 -18.15 -31.20 33.42
C ALA A 833 -19.54 -31.27 32.78
N SER A 834 -20.24 -32.41 32.95
CA SER A 834 -21.61 -32.61 32.47
C SER A 834 -22.57 -31.54 33.00
N SER A 835 -22.42 -31.17 34.27
CA SER A 835 -23.28 -30.18 34.93
C SER A 835 -23.01 -28.77 34.41
N ARG A 836 -21.73 -28.39 34.25
CA ARG A 836 -21.32 -27.10 33.68
C ARG A 836 -21.74 -26.94 32.22
N PHE A 837 -21.59 -27.97 31.38
CA PHE A 837 -22.04 -27.93 29.99
C PHE A 837 -23.58 -27.87 29.87
N ALA A 838 -24.30 -28.63 30.69
CA ALA A 838 -25.76 -28.56 30.73
C ALA A 838 -26.25 -27.17 31.21
N ALA A 839 -25.61 -26.59 32.23
CA ALA A 839 -25.93 -25.24 32.71
C ALA A 839 -25.65 -24.18 31.64
N ALA A 840 -24.50 -24.22 30.96
CA ALA A 840 -24.17 -23.31 29.86
C ALA A 840 -25.18 -23.40 28.71
N TYR A 841 -25.64 -24.61 28.39
CA TYR A 841 -26.69 -24.83 27.40
C TYR A 841 -28.05 -24.22 27.83
N GLN A 842 -28.46 -24.36 29.09
CA GLN A 842 -29.70 -23.72 29.58
C GLN A 842 -29.59 -22.19 29.62
N VAL A 843 -28.44 -21.63 29.99
CA VAL A 843 -28.19 -20.17 29.97
C VAL A 843 -28.29 -19.62 28.55
N THR A 844 -27.65 -20.28 27.57
CA THR A 844 -27.69 -19.86 26.15
C THR A 844 -29.04 -20.13 25.48
N LEU A 845 -29.81 -21.13 25.95
CA LEU A 845 -31.20 -21.34 25.56
C LEU A 845 -32.10 -20.19 26.07
N ALA A 846 -31.96 -19.81 27.34
CA ALA A 846 -32.72 -18.70 27.93
C ALA A 846 -32.35 -17.33 27.33
N ALA A 847 -31.09 -17.13 26.96
CA ALA A 847 -30.60 -15.92 26.28
C ALA A 847 -30.99 -15.84 24.79
N GLY A 848 -31.50 -16.93 24.19
CA GLY A 848 -31.71 -17.03 22.75
C GLY A 848 -30.42 -17.17 21.91
N ASP A 849 -29.25 -17.27 22.56
CA ASP A 849 -27.94 -17.40 21.90
C ASP A 849 -27.78 -18.78 21.23
N ARG A 850 -28.08 -18.81 19.93
CA ARG A 850 -27.94 -20.01 19.09
C ARG A 850 -26.49 -20.47 18.92
N HIS A 851 -25.52 -19.55 19.02
CA HIS A 851 -24.09 -19.87 18.86
C HIS A 851 -23.56 -20.53 20.13
N GLY A 852 -23.81 -19.95 21.30
CA GLY A 852 -23.51 -20.57 22.59
C GLY A 852 -24.22 -21.90 22.80
N GLN A 853 -25.48 -22.05 22.35
CA GLN A 853 -26.20 -23.33 22.36
C GLN A 853 -25.47 -24.41 21.55
N ALA A 854 -25.05 -24.10 20.31
CA ALA A 854 -24.35 -25.04 19.44
C ALA A 854 -23.03 -25.53 20.06
N TRP A 855 -22.29 -24.59 20.62
CA TRP A 855 -21.04 -24.81 21.33
C TRP A 855 -21.19 -25.61 22.63
N ALA A 856 -22.20 -25.32 23.46
CA ALA A 856 -22.44 -26.06 24.69
C ALA A 856 -22.84 -27.53 24.41
N LEU A 857 -23.64 -27.77 23.38
CA LEU A 857 -23.98 -29.12 22.90
C LEU A 857 -22.75 -29.88 22.37
N GLN A 858 -21.87 -29.20 21.63
CA GLN A 858 -20.61 -29.77 21.13
C GLN A 858 -19.63 -30.13 22.26
N ASN A 859 -19.62 -29.40 23.38
CA ASN A 859 -18.87 -29.82 24.56
C ASN A 859 -19.51 -31.02 25.28
N LEU A 860 -20.84 -31.01 25.48
CA LEU A 860 -21.54 -32.06 26.22
C LEU A 860 -21.31 -33.45 25.59
N ALA A 861 -21.16 -33.50 24.26
CA ALA A 861 -20.81 -34.70 23.50
C ALA A 861 -19.56 -35.45 24.02
N TRP A 862 -18.54 -34.74 24.53
CA TRP A 862 -17.33 -35.37 25.06
C TRP A 862 -17.63 -36.24 26.29
N VAL A 863 -18.53 -35.75 27.16
CA VAL A 863 -18.91 -36.46 28.39
C VAL A 863 -19.87 -37.60 28.10
N THR A 864 -20.87 -37.40 27.23
CA THR A 864 -21.81 -38.47 26.84
C THR A 864 -21.07 -39.61 26.15
N THR A 865 -20.15 -39.32 25.21
CA THR A 865 -19.33 -40.35 24.55
C THR A 865 -18.49 -41.13 25.57
N THR A 866 -17.80 -40.42 26.46
CA THR A 866 -16.91 -41.02 27.46
C THR A 866 -17.65 -41.94 28.43
N ARG A 867 -18.93 -41.66 28.73
CA ARG A 867 -19.79 -42.51 29.57
C ARG A 867 -20.46 -43.66 28.81
N GLY A 868 -20.25 -43.76 27.49
CA GLY A 868 -20.86 -44.77 26.61
C GLY A 868 -22.25 -44.43 26.09
N ASP A 869 -22.74 -43.20 26.28
CA ASP A 869 -24.02 -42.73 25.74
C ASP A 869 -23.86 -42.27 24.28
N PHE A 870 -23.69 -43.23 23.38
CA PHE A 870 -23.51 -42.96 21.96
C PHE A 870 -24.79 -42.41 21.28
N ALA A 871 -25.98 -42.75 21.80
CA ALA A 871 -27.25 -42.27 21.29
C ALA A 871 -27.51 -40.79 21.64
N GLY A 872 -27.32 -40.42 22.92
CA GLY A 872 -27.37 -39.02 23.36
C GLY A 872 -26.27 -38.18 22.70
N THR A 873 -25.08 -38.75 22.50
CA THR A 873 -23.99 -38.13 21.73
C THR A 873 -24.42 -37.76 20.31
N ASP A 874 -24.98 -38.70 19.54
CA ASP A 874 -25.43 -38.41 18.17
C ASP A 874 -26.61 -37.41 18.15
N ALA A 875 -27.46 -37.40 19.19
CA ALA A 875 -28.51 -36.39 19.33
C ALA A 875 -27.98 -34.97 19.59
N VAL A 876 -27.00 -34.79 20.50
CA VAL A 876 -26.43 -33.45 20.78
C VAL A 876 -25.54 -32.95 19.63
N LEU A 877 -24.73 -33.81 19.02
CA LEU A 877 -23.93 -33.47 17.84
C LEU A 877 -24.83 -33.13 16.65
N GLY A 878 -25.91 -33.89 16.42
CA GLY A 878 -26.91 -33.61 15.37
C GLY A 878 -27.75 -32.34 15.60
N ARG A 879 -27.81 -31.82 16.84
CA ARG A 879 -28.40 -30.49 17.14
C ARG A 879 -27.37 -29.37 16.95
N ALA A 880 -26.14 -29.54 17.43
CA ALA A 880 -25.04 -28.60 17.20
C ALA A 880 -24.77 -28.41 15.69
N ALA A 881 -24.79 -29.50 14.91
CA ALA A 881 -24.63 -29.48 13.45
C ALA A 881 -25.63 -28.56 12.75
N ARG A 882 -26.89 -28.56 13.18
CA ARG A 882 -27.94 -27.72 12.61
C ARG A 882 -27.73 -26.26 12.99
N LEU A 883 -27.45 -25.96 14.26
CA LEU A 883 -27.20 -24.58 14.70
C LEU A 883 -25.98 -23.96 14.00
N PHE A 884 -24.84 -24.66 13.92
CA PHE A 884 -23.68 -24.20 13.14
C PHE A 884 -23.93 -24.19 11.62
N ALA A 885 -24.90 -24.96 11.11
CA ALA A 885 -25.34 -24.83 9.72
C ALA A 885 -26.11 -23.52 9.51
N GLU A 886 -27.14 -23.27 10.33
CA GLU A 886 -28.02 -22.09 10.26
C GLU A 886 -27.26 -20.76 10.49
N LEU A 887 -26.26 -20.76 11.38
CA LEU A 887 -25.41 -19.60 11.66
C LEU A 887 -24.35 -19.31 10.60
N GLY A 888 -24.15 -20.19 9.62
CA GLY A 888 -23.07 -20.08 8.64
C GLY A 888 -21.65 -20.39 9.17
N ASP A 889 -21.47 -20.49 10.48
CA ASP A 889 -20.18 -20.62 11.19
C ASP A 889 -19.26 -21.75 10.66
N PRO A 890 -18.15 -21.44 9.97
CA PRO A 890 -17.21 -22.44 9.47
C PRO A 890 -16.27 -22.98 10.56
N VAL A 891 -16.07 -22.25 11.67
CA VAL A 891 -15.23 -22.65 12.81
C VAL A 891 -15.96 -23.73 13.61
N GLY A 892 -17.17 -23.46 14.07
CA GLY A 892 -18.00 -24.41 14.81
C GLY A 892 -18.33 -25.66 13.99
N ARG A 893 -18.65 -25.52 12.70
CA ARG A 893 -18.80 -26.65 11.76
C ARG A 893 -17.53 -27.52 11.68
N SER A 894 -16.35 -26.91 11.76
CA SER A 894 -15.07 -27.64 11.70
C SER A 894 -14.80 -28.34 13.04
N TRP A 895 -14.84 -27.62 14.16
CA TRP A 895 -14.66 -28.19 15.50
C TRP A 895 -15.62 -29.34 15.80
N LEU A 896 -16.87 -29.24 15.34
CA LEU A 896 -17.85 -30.31 15.46
C LEU A 896 -17.39 -31.58 14.74
N ARG A 897 -16.77 -31.50 13.55
CA ARG A 897 -16.22 -32.69 12.85
C ARG A 897 -15.13 -33.37 13.69
N GLY A 898 -14.31 -32.59 14.39
CA GLY A 898 -13.30 -33.12 15.31
C GLY A 898 -13.92 -33.90 16.47
N THR A 899 -14.89 -33.31 17.16
CA THR A 899 -15.61 -34.01 18.24
C THR A 899 -16.39 -35.23 17.72
N THR A 900 -17.00 -35.15 16.54
CA THR A 900 -17.62 -36.31 15.90
C THR A 900 -16.58 -37.39 15.59
N ALA A 901 -15.38 -37.04 15.10
CA ALA A 901 -14.31 -38.02 14.84
C ALA A 901 -13.94 -38.81 16.12
N PHE A 902 -13.76 -38.11 17.24
CA PHE A 902 -13.53 -38.73 18.55
C PHE A 902 -14.71 -39.62 18.99
N ALA A 903 -15.95 -39.14 18.81
CA ALA A 903 -17.15 -39.91 19.10
C ALA A 903 -17.31 -41.17 18.24
N ARG A 904 -16.90 -41.12 16.96
CA ARG A 904 -16.87 -42.28 16.06
C ARG A 904 -15.80 -43.27 16.46
N LEU A 905 -14.62 -42.79 16.85
CA LEU A 905 -13.53 -43.65 17.33
C LEU A 905 -14.00 -44.45 18.55
N LEU A 906 -14.48 -43.76 19.60
CA LEU A 906 -14.94 -44.43 20.82
C LEU A 906 -16.11 -45.39 20.55
N ALA A 907 -16.95 -45.13 19.55
CA ALA A 907 -18.04 -46.02 19.13
C ALA A 907 -17.62 -47.19 18.20
N GLY A 908 -16.33 -47.35 17.91
CA GLY A 908 -15.82 -48.42 17.01
C GLY A 908 -16.02 -48.17 15.51
N ARG A 909 -16.47 -46.97 15.11
CA ARG A 909 -16.63 -46.54 13.69
C ARG A 909 -15.31 -45.94 13.16
N LEU A 910 -14.29 -46.79 13.06
CA LEU A 910 -12.90 -46.43 12.77
C LEU A 910 -12.73 -45.69 11.43
N GLN A 911 -13.36 -46.16 10.37
CA GLN A 911 -13.32 -45.56 9.03
C GLN A 911 -14.00 -44.17 9.02
N GLU A 912 -15.12 -44.00 9.73
CA GLU A 912 -15.78 -42.71 9.86
C GLU A 912 -14.91 -41.73 10.66
N ALA A 913 -14.30 -42.20 11.76
CA ALA A 913 -13.37 -41.44 12.58
C ALA A 913 -12.13 -40.96 11.80
N ARG A 914 -11.44 -41.90 11.14
CA ARG A 914 -10.23 -41.64 10.34
C ARG A 914 -10.48 -40.61 9.23
N ARG A 915 -11.62 -40.74 8.53
CA ARG A 915 -12.05 -39.79 7.49
C ARG A 915 -12.35 -38.41 8.06
N LEU A 916 -13.06 -38.32 9.19
CA LEU A 916 -13.41 -37.03 9.81
C LEU A 916 -12.19 -36.30 10.40
N ALA A 917 -11.25 -37.02 11.03
CA ALA A 917 -10.00 -36.45 11.53
C ALA A 917 -9.15 -35.87 10.39
N ARG A 918 -8.93 -36.64 9.31
CA ARG A 918 -8.20 -36.18 8.11
C ARG A 918 -8.81 -34.93 7.47
N LEU A 919 -10.14 -34.80 7.49
CA LEU A 919 -10.86 -33.61 6.98
C LEU A 919 -10.74 -32.37 7.89
N PHE A 920 -10.29 -32.51 9.13
CA PHE A 920 -10.09 -31.38 10.06
C PHE A 920 -8.62 -30.95 10.20
N LEU A 921 -7.65 -31.86 10.11
CA LEU A 921 -6.22 -31.53 10.35
C LEU A 921 -5.74 -30.27 9.58
N PRO A 922 -6.04 -30.07 8.27
CA PRO A 922 -5.65 -28.86 7.54
C PRO A 922 -6.41 -27.57 7.94
N PHE A 923 -7.41 -27.65 8.81
CA PHE A 923 -8.03 -26.51 9.48
C PHE A 923 -7.37 -26.27 10.85
N GLY A 924 -7.20 -27.30 11.68
CA GLY A 924 -6.52 -27.19 12.97
C GLY A 924 -5.10 -26.64 12.84
N ASP A 925 -4.31 -27.19 11.90
CA ASP A 925 -2.93 -26.75 11.59
C ASP A 925 -2.85 -25.29 11.10
N ARG A 926 -3.97 -24.66 10.68
CA ARG A 926 -4.03 -23.25 10.27
C ARG A 926 -4.53 -22.28 11.36
N VAL A 927 -5.23 -22.78 12.38
CA VAL A 927 -5.85 -21.93 13.43
C VAL A 927 -5.03 -21.94 14.73
N GLY A 928 -3.94 -22.71 14.79
CA GLY A 928 -3.01 -22.75 15.93
C GLY A 928 -3.54 -23.51 17.15
N GLU A 929 -4.63 -24.25 17.00
CA GLU A 929 -5.30 -24.98 18.10
C GLU A 929 -4.60 -26.32 18.36
N GLY A 930 -3.35 -26.26 18.86
CA GLY A 930 -2.42 -27.41 18.97
C GLY A 930 -3.02 -28.63 19.69
N TRP A 931 -3.74 -28.41 20.79
CA TRP A 931 -4.45 -29.48 21.52
C TRP A 931 -5.46 -30.25 20.64
N ALA A 932 -6.22 -29.54 19.81
CA ALA A 932 -7.20 -30.14 18.92
C ALA A 932 -6.54 -30.88 17.74
N VAL A 933 -5.42 -30.37 17.25
CA VAL A 933 -4.57 -31.05 16.26
C VAL A 933 -4.01 -32.35 16.83
N GLY A 934 -3.34 -32.31 17.98
CA GLY A 934 -2.77 -33.48 18.64
C GLY A 934 -3.82 -34.55 18.94
N THR A 935 -4.99 -34.14 19.46
CA THR A 935 -6.11 -35.06 19.73
C THR A 935 -6.61 -35.75 18.46
N LEU A 936 -6.65 -35.04 17.33
CA LEU A 936 -7.11 -35.62 16.06
C LEU A 936 -6.05 -36.41 15.31
N ARG A 937 -4.75 -36.14 15.53
CA ARG A 937 -3.67 -37.07 15.16
C ARG A 937 -3.77 -38.37 15.93
N VAL A 938 -4.06 -38.32 17.24
CA VAL A 938 -4.36 -39.50 18.06
C VAL A 938 -5.57 -40.27 17.57
N VAL A 939 -6.67 -39.59 17.22
CA VAL A 939 -7.86 -40.25 16.64
C VAL A 939 -7.55 -40.91 15.29
N GLU A 940 -6.80 -40.25 14.41
CA GLU A 940 -6.42 -40.80 13.12
C GLU A 940 -5.49 -42.00 13.26
N ALA A 941 -4.52 -41.93 14.18
CA ALA A 941 -3.56 -42.99 14.46
C ALA A 941 -4.20 -44.22 15.12
N TYR A 942 -5.08 -44.05 16.12
CA TYR A 942 -5.77 -45.20 16.74
C TYR A 942 -6.70 -45.89 15.73
N ALA A 943 -7.43 -45.11 14.92
CA ALA A 943 -8.26 -45.68 13.85
C ALA A 943 -7.42 -46.40 12.79
N ALA A 944 -6.28 -45.83 12.38
CA ALA A 944 -5.35 -46.47 11.46
C ALA A 944 -4.81 -47.80 12.02
N ALA A 945 -4.41 -47.81 13.29
CA ALA A 945 -3.81 -48.97 13.94
C ALA A 945 -4.77 -50.17 14.00
N GLU A 946 -5.99 -50.00 14.53
CA GLU A 946 -6.96 -51.11 14.62
C GLU A 946 -7.54 -51.52 13.24
N LEU A 947 -7.43 -50.64 12.23
CA LEU A 947 -7.67 -50.98 10.80
C LEU A 947 -6.46 -51.66 10.11
N GLY A 948 -5.33 -51.82 10.79
CA GLY A 948 -4.16 -52.58 10.31
C GLY A 948 -3.09 -51.79 9.54
N ASP A 949 -3.09 -50.47 9.68
CA ASP A 949 -2.13 -49.52 9.09
C ASP A 949 -1.29 -48.92 10.23
N LEU A 950 -0.27 -49.66 10.66
CA LEU A 950 0.51 -49.43 11.88
C LEU A 950 1.69 -48.47 11.63
N GLY A 951 2.35 -48.58 10.48
CA GLY A 951 3.47 -47.72 10.08
C GLY A 951 3.08 -46.25 9.96
N ALA A 952 1.92 -45.94 9.38
CA ALA A 952 1.42 -44.57 9.35
C ALA A 952 0.96 -44.08 10.75
N ALA A 953 0.40 -45.00 11.56
CA ALA A 953 -0.12 -44.69 12.89
C ALA A 953 0.97 -44.25 13.87
N ASP A 954 2.10 -44.97 13.96
CA ASP A 954 3.18 -44.62 14.91
C ASP A 954 3.81 -43.25 14.58
N GLY A 955 3.95 -42.93 13.28
CA GLY A 955 4.41 -41.62 12.83
C GLY A 955 3.52 -40.47 13.31
N GLN A 956 2.19 -40.62 13.27
CA GLN A 956 1.26 -39.62 13.80
C GLN A 956 1.21 -39.63 15.33
N ALA A 957 1.27 -40.80 15.99
CA ALA A 957 1.21 -40.90 17.44
C ALA A 957 2.46 -40.32 18.13
N ARG A 958 3.68 -40.55 17.59
CA ARG A 958 4.93 -39.90 18.04
C ARG A 958 4.97 -38.40 17.76
N ARG A 959 4.21 -37.92 16.76
CA ARG A 959 4.05 -36.49 16.51
C ARG A 959 3.13 -35.88 17.55
N ALA A 960 1.93 -36.45 17.75
CA ALA A 960 0.96 -35.99 18.73
C ALA A 960 1.53 -35.95 20.15
N TYR A 961 2.26 -36.99 20.57
CA TYR A 961 2.91 -37.03 21.89
C TYR A 961 3.86 -35.84 22.13
N ARG A 962 4.62 -35.41 21.11
CA ARG A 962 5.47 -34.22 21.21
C ARG A 962 4.67 -32.93 21.21
N GLU A 963 3.67 -32.81 20.33
CA GLU A 963 2.76 -31.65 20.29
C GLU A 963 2.00 -31.47 21.63
N PHE A 964 1.71 -32.55 22.37
CA PHE A 964 1.13 -32.50 23.71
C PHE A 964 2.15 -32.17 24.82
N LEU A 965 3.38 -32.69 24.76
CA LEU A 965 4.45 -32.30 25.70
C LEU A 965 4.79 -30.81 25.58
N GLU A 966 4.80 -30.26 24.37
CA GLU A 966 5.06 -28.84 24.10
C GLU A 966 4.02 -27.89 24.73
N VAL A 967 2.80 -28.38 25.02
CA VAL A 967 1.72 -27.63 25.69
C VAL A 967 1.42 -28.11 27.12
N ASN A 968 2.25 -29.00 27.69
CA ASN A 968 2.07 -29.62 29.01
C ASN A 968 0.73 -30.38 29.20
N ASP A 969 0.12 -30.92 28.15
CA ASP A 969 -1.12 -31.70 28.27
C ASP A 969 -0.84 -33.16 28.69
N ASP A 970 -0.87 -33.41 29.99
CA ASP A 970 -0.76 -34.73 30.60
C ASP A 970 -1.83 -35.72 30.09
N TRP A 971 -3.05 -35.26 29.77
CA TRP A 971 -4.12 -36.13 29.26
C TRP A 971 -3.84 -36.59 27.83
N GLY A 972 -3.48 -35.63 26.95
CA GLY A 972 -3.11 -35.90 25.57
C GLY A 972 -1.82 -36.74 25.45
N CYS A 973 -0.83 -36.48 26.30
CA CYS A 973 0.38 -37.30 26.40
C CYS A 973 0.05 -38.76 26.73
N GLY A 974 -0.74 -38.98 27.79
CA GLY A 974 -1.19 -40.33 28.16
C GLY A 974 -2.00 -41.00 27.03
N LEU A 975 -2.92 -40.27 26.40
CA LEU A 975 -3.75 -40.80 25.32
C LEU A 975 -2.90 -41.19 24.09
N ALA A 976 -1.88 -40.41 23.74
CA ALA A 976 -0.94 -40.73 22.67
C ALA A 976 -0.07 -41.96 23.01
N LEU A 977 0.32 -42.16 24.27
CA LEU A 977 1.00 -43.38 24.72
C LEU A 977 0.08 -44.61 24.63
N VAL A 978 -1.23 -44.48 24.91
CA VAL A 978 -2.19 -45.57 24.66
C VAL A 978 -2.21 -45.98 23.18
N VAL A 979 -2.23 -45.02 22.25
CA VAL A 979 -2.16 -45.35 20.80
C VAL A 979 -0.88 -46.12 20.49
N ARG A 980 0.28 -45.66 20.99
CA ARG A 980 1.56 -46.33 20.75
C ARG A 980 1.63 -47.72 21.38
N GLY A 981 1.02 -47.92 22.55
CA GLY A 981 0.85 -49.23 23.17
C GLY A 981 -0.04 -50.18 22.35
N ALA A 982 -1.14 -49.67 21.77
CA ALA A 982 -1.98 -50.44 20.85
C ALA A 982 -1.25 -50.81 19.55
N ILE A 983 -0.39 -49.93 19.03
CA ILE A 983 0.45 -50.19 17.86
C ILE A 983 1.52 -51.24 18.17
N ALA A 984 2.28 -51.08 19.26
CA ALA A 984 3.30 -52.05 19.69
C ALA A 984 2.67 -53.43 19.96
N ARG A 985 1.47 -53.47 20.58
CA ARG A 985 0.68 -54.70 20.71
C ARG A 985 0.38 -55.29 19.33
N GLY A 986 -0.03 -54.48 18.36
CA GLY A 986 -0.30 -54.89 16.98
C GLY A 986 0.92 -55.43 16.22
N LEU A 987 2.10 -54.86 16.44
CA LEU A 987 3.38 -55.33 15.89
C LEU A 987 3.90 -56.62 16.55
N ASN A 988 3.20 -57.14 17.56
CA ASN A 988 3.64 -58.26 18.40
C ASN A 988 4.89 -57.95 19.24
N GLU A 989 4.97 -56.74 19.79
CA GLU A 989 6.02 -56.27 20.70
C GLU A 989 5.49 -56.18 22.16
N PRO A 990 5.19 -57.30 22.85
CA PRO A 990 4.43 -57.28 24.10
C PRO A 990 5.15 -56.56 25.25
N GLU A 991 6.47 -56.64 25.35
CA GLU A 991 7.23 -55.89 26.37
C GLU A 991 7.13 -54.37 26.12
N HIS A 992 7.38 -53.90 24.90
CA HIS A 992 7.29 -52.48 24.57
C HIS A 992 5.87 -51.93 24.73
N ALA A 993 4.85 -52.73 24.37
CA ALA A 993 3.45 -52.40 24.60
C ALA A 993 3.14 -52.28 26.10
N TYR A 994 3.65 -53.19 26.94
CA TYR A 994 3.43 -53.19 28.38
C TYR A 994 4.05 -51.97 29.06
N ASP A 995 5.26 -51.57 28.65
CA ASP A 995 5.94 -50.37 29.15
C ASP A 995 5.15 -49.10 28.79
N LEU A 996 4.82 -48.90 27.50
CA LEU A 996 4.07 -47.74 27.01
C LEU A 996 2.70 -47.59 27.68
N LEU A 997 2.01 -48.71 27.95
CA LEU A 997 0.72 -48.70 28.64
C LEU A 997 0.86 -48.52 30.16
N THR A 998 2.01 -48.87 30.74
CA THR A 998 2.34 -48.56 32.14
C THR A 998 2.65 -47.07 32.31
N ASP A 999 3.41 -46.46 31.39
CA ASP A 999 3.60 -45.00 31.35
C ASP A 999 2.26 -44.28 31.18
N ALA A 1000 1.40 -44.74 30.25
CA ALA A 1000 0.07 -44.19 30.04
C ALA A 1000 -0.83 -44.27 31.30
N LEU A 1001 -0.71 -45.34 32.10
CA LEU A 1001 -1.36 -45.44 33.41
C LEU A 1001 -0.79 -44.43 34.41
N GLY A 1002 0.51 -44.14 34.38
CA GLY A 1002 1.12 -43.08 35.17
C GLY A 1002 0.58 -41.68 34.83
N TYR A 1003 0.23 -41.41 33.56
CA TYR A 1003 -0.53 -40.21 33.17
C TYR A 1003 -2.01 -40.28 33.62
N ALA A 1004 -2.63 -41.46 33.55
CA ALA A 1004 -4.01 -41.67 34.01
C ALA A 1004 -4.18 -41.40 35.51
N ASP A 1005 -3.21 -41.81 36.34
CA ASP A 1005 -3.22 -41.61 37.79
C ASP A 1005 -3.00 -40.14 38.18
N ARG A 1006 -2.19 -39.38 37.43
CA ARG A 1006 -2.01 -37.93 37.66
C ARG A 1006 -3.23 -37.10 37.25
N THR A 1007 -3.85 -37.46 36.13
CA THR A 1007 -5.05 -36.76 35.61
C THR A 1007 -6.35 -37.19 36.30
N GLY A 1008 -6.37 -38.37 36.91
CA GLY A 1008 -7.58 -39.00 37.42
C GLY A 1008 -8.61 -39.35 36.34
N HIS A 1009 -8.22 -39.37 35.05
CA HIS A 1009 -9.18 -39.39 33.96
C HIS A 1009 -9.68 -40.82 33.64
N PRO A 1010 -10.97 -41.15 33.85
CA PRO A 1010 -11.46 -42.53 33.81
C PRO A 1010 -11.38 -43.18 32.42
N LEU A 1011 -11.50 -42.40 31.32
CA LEU A 1011 -11.29 -42.91 29.96
C LEU A 1011 -9.87 -43.41 29.73
N LEU A 1012 -8.87 -42.61 30.16
CA LEU A 1012 -7.46 -42.87 29.92
C LEU A 1012 -7.02 -44.08 30.74
N LEU A 1013 -7.42 -44.13 32.01
CA LEU A 1013 -7.26 -45.30 32.88
C LEU A 1013 -7.94 -46.55 32.30
N GLY A 1014 -9.18 -46.41 31.82
CA GLY A 1014 -9.95 -47.50 31.21
C GLY A 1014 -9.29 -48.07 29.97
N MET A 1015 -8.84 -47.22 29.05
CA MET A 1015 -8.15 -47.63 27.82
C MET A 1015 -6.78 -48.25 28.12
N ALA A 1016 -5.94 -47.56 28.90
CA ALA A 1016 -4.58 -48.01 29.21
C ALA A 1016 -4.58 -49.33 30.00
N GLY A 1017 -5.40 -49.42 31.07
CA GLY A 1017 -5.50 -50.62 31.89
C GLY A 1017 -6.10 -51.82 31.16
N THR A 1018 -7.16 -51.61 30.36
CA THR A 1018 -7.75 -52.71 29.57
C THR A 1018 -6.75 -53.24 28.54
N LEU A 1019 -6.06 -52.36 27.80
CA LEU A 1019 -5.06 -52.79 26.83
C LEU A 1019 -3.84 -53.45 27.51
N ARG A 1020 -3.36 -52.91 28.64
CA ARG A 1020 -2.23 -53.50 29.38
C ARG A 1020 -2.56 -54.88 29.91
N GLY A 1021 -3.77 -55.09 30.41
CA GLY A 1021 -4.24 -56.41 30.82
C GLY A 1021 -4.26 -57.42 29.67
N PHE A 1022 -4.68 -57.02 28.46
CA PHE A 1022 -4.59 -57.93 27.30
C PHE A 1022 -3.14 -58.24 26.89
N VAL A 1023 -2.21 -57.29 27.05
CA VAL A 1023 -0.77 -57.54 26.86
C VAL A 1023 -0.22 -58.45 27.96
N ALA A 1024 -0.66 -58.29 29.21
CA ALA A 1024 -0.32 -59.21 30.31
C ALA A 1024 -0.81 -60.64 30.02
N LEU A 1025 -2.01 -60.81 29.47
CA LEU A 1025 -2.49 -62.10 28.98
C LEU A 1025 -1.63 -62.68 27.83
N GLN A 1026 -1.13 -61.84 26.92
CA GLN A 1026 -0.18 -62.29 25.87
C GLN A 1026 1.17 -62.74 26.46
N ARG A 1027 1.60 -62.13 27.57
CA ARG A 1027 2.82 -62.48 28.34
C ARG A 1027 2.61 -63.65 29.32
N GLY A 1028 1.39 -64.15 29.48
CA GLY A 1028 1.03 -65.22 30.43
C GLY A 1028 0.74 -64.75 31.86
N ASP A 1029 0.82 -63.44 32.15
CA ASP A 1029 0.54 -62.87 33.46
C ASP A 1029 -0.97 -62.67 33.67
N LEU A 1030 -1.62 -63.72 34.18
CA LEU A 1030 -3.04 -63.70 34.53
C LEU A 1030 -3.34 -62.80 35.74
N ALA A 1031 -2.36 -62.58 36.64
CA ALA A 1031 -2.56 -61.85 37.88
C ALA A 1031 -2.65 -60.34 37.63
N THR A 1032 -1.74 -59.78 36.83
CA THR A 1032 -1.83 -58.38 36.40
C THR A 1032 -3.03 -58.14 35.49
N ALA A 1033 -3.40 -59.11 34.64
CA ALA A 1033 -4.60 -59.00 33.81
C ALA A 1033 -5.90 -58.90 34.64
N GLU A 1034 -6.07 -59.74 35.68
CA GLU A 1034 -7.20 -59.62 36.62
C GLU A 1034 -7.14 -58.31 37.42
N ALA A 1035 -5.96 -57.92 37.91
CA ALA A 1035 -5.78 -56.71 38.70
C ALA A 1035 -6.16 -55.44 37.91
N ASP A 1036 -5.68 -55.30 36.67
CA ASP A 1036 -5.99 -54.15 35.81
C ASP A 1036 -7.48 -54.14 35.42
N ALA A 1037 -8.08 -55.29 35.11
CA ALA A 1037 -9.52 -55.36 34.80
C ALA A 1037 -10.38 -54.88 35.97
N ARG A 1038 -10.08 -55.35 37.19
CA ARG A 1038 -10.76 -54.91 38.42
C ARG A 1038 -10.52 -53.44 38.71
N ARG A 1039 -9.27 -52.97 38.61
CA ARG A 1039 -8.87 -51.56 38.80
C ARG A 1039 -9.66 -50.65 37.88
N VAL A 1040 -9.74 -50.98 36.59
CA VAL A 1040 -10.55 -50.23 35.62
C VAL A 1040 -12.01 -50.19 36.06
N MET A 1041 -12.64 -51.34 36.34
CA MET A 1041 -14.06 -51.40 36.71
C MET A 1041 -14.38 -50.56 37.96
N THR A 1042 -13.59 -50.67 39.02
CA THR A 1042 -13.78 -49.88 40.25
C THR A 1042 -13.50 -48.39 40.04
N ALA A 1043 -12.50 -48.02 39.24
CA ALA A 1043 -12.17 -46.61 39.03
C ALA A 1043 -13.16 -45.87 38.11
N VAL A 1044 -13.82 -46.56 37.17
CA VAL A 1044 -14.87 -45.92 36.35
C VAL A 1044 -16.21 -45.78 37.08
N GLU A 1045 -16.48 -46.60 38.10
CA GLU A 1045 -17.77 -46.70 38.80
C GLU A 1045 -18.33 -45.34 39.32
N PRO A 1046 -17.54 -44.45 39.96
CA PRO A 1046 -18.03 -43.14 40.43
C PRO A 1046 -18.57 -42.21 39.32
N HIS A 1047 -18.21 -42.47 38.07
CA HIS A 1047 -18.63 -41.68 36.91
C HIS A 1047 -19.94 -42.19 36.28
N ASN A 1048 -20.59 -43.19 36.89
CA ASN A 1048 -21.81 -43.83 36.41
C ASN A 1048 -21.74 -44.22 34.90
N PRO A 1049 -20.80 -45.11 34.51
CA PRO A 1049 -20.57 -45.49 33.13
C PRO A 1049 -21.66 -46.46 32.64
N LEU A 1050 -22.18 -46.25 31.43
CA LEU A 1050 -23.19 -47.13 30.85
C LEU A 1050 -22.57 -48.47 30.41
N ALA A 1051 -23.42 -49.49 30.19
CA ALA A 1051 -22.99 -50.83 29.80
C ALA A 1051 -22.00 -50.86 28.60
N PRO A 1052 -22.15 -50.05 27.53
CA PRO A 1052 -21.15 -49.90 26.47
C PRO A 1052 -19.70 -49.64 26.92
N ALA A 1053 -19.50 -48.86 27.99
CA ALA A 1053 -18.18 -48.52 28.52
C ALA A 1053 -17.57 -49.62 29.41
N GLN A 1054 -18.38 -50.59 29.84
CA GLN A 1054 -17.96 -51.67 30.74
C GLN A 1054 -17.60 -52.97 29.99
N VAL A 1055 -17.70 -53.01 28.65
CA VAL A 1055 -17.51 -54.24 27.85
C VAL A 1055 -16.06 -54.72 27.86
N GLY A 1056 -15.11 -53.88 27.43
CA GLY A 1056 -13.68 -54.23 27.35
C GLY A 1056 -13.09 -54.82 28.63
N PRO A 1057 -13.18 -54.16 29.80
CA PRO A 1057 -12.62 -54.70 31.04
C PRO A 1057 -13.35 -55.96 31.55
N ARG A 1058 -14.64 -56.16 31.25
CA ARG A 1058 -15.33 -57.43 31.54
C ARG A 1058 -14.84 -58.58 30.65
N VAL A 1059 -14.57 -58.32 29.37
CA VAL A 1059 -14.00 -59.34 28.45
C VAL A 1059 -12.59 -59.71 28.90
N LEU A 1060 -11.76 -58.73 29.28
CA LEU A 1060 -10.45 -58.97 29.87
C LEU A 1060 -10.52 -59.86 31.13
N LEU A 1061 -11.41 -59.52 32.09
CA LEU A 1061 -11.58 -60.31 33.31
C LEU A 1061 -12.08 -61.73 33.03
N ALA A 1062 -12.97 -61.89 32.05
CA ALA A 1062 -13.50 -63.18 31.63
C ALA A 1062 -12.42 -64.04 30.95
N GLU A 1063 -11.56 -63.47 30.10
CA GLU A 1063 -10.44 -64.19 29.49
C GLU A 1063 -9.36 -64.58 30.52
N ALA A 1064 -9.07 -63.71 31.49
CA ALA A 1064 -8.19 -64.05 32.62
C ALA A 1064 -8.76 -65.20 33.45
N ARG A 1065 -10.07 -65.19 33.75
CA ARG A 1065 -10.78 -66.27 34.45
C ARG A 1065 -10.79 -67.58 33.66
N MET A 1066 -11.11 -67.53 32.37
CA MET A 1066 -11.11 -68.69 31.48
C MET A 1066 -9.73 -69.36 31.39
N ARG A 1067 -8.65 -68.57 31.27
CA ARG A 1067 -7.27 -69.09 31.30
C ARG A 1067 -6.84 -69.64 32.66
N ALA A 1068 -7.46 -69.19 33.75
CA ALA A 1068 -7.30 -69.75 35.09
C ALA A 1068 -8.19 -70.99 35.36
N GLY A 1069 -8.94 -71.49 34.36
CA GLY A 1069 -9.83 -72.65 34.47
C GLY A 1069 -11.25 -72.35 34.98
N ASP A 1070 -11.60 -71.10 35.25
CA ASP A 1070 -12.93 -70.68 35.69
C ASP A 1070 -13.80 -70.18 34.52
N ALA A 1071 -14.27 -71.14 33.72
CA ALA A 1071 -15.21 -70.88 32.61
C ALA A 1071 -16.58 -70.39 33.11
N GLY A 1072 -17.02 -70.82 34.30
CA GLY A 1072 -18.32 -70.45 34.88
C GLY A 1072 -18.42 -68.95 35.19
N THR A 1073 -17.40 -68.37 35.84
CA THR A 1073 -17.31 -66.92 36.06
C THR A 1073 -17.17 -66.16 34.74
N ALA A 1074 -16.40 -66.68 33.77
CA ALA A 1074 -16.27 -66.08 32.45
C ALA A 1074 -17.61 -65.99 31.71
N ILE A 1075 -18.43 -67.05 31.74
CA ILE A 1075 -19.81 -67.07 31.24
C ILE A 1075 -20.68 -66.03 31.97
N GLY A 1076 -20.61 -65.98 33.30
CA GLY A 1076 -21.37 -65.02 34.11
C GLY A 1076 -21.05 -63.55 33.82
N LEU A 1077 -19.78 -63.24 33.53
CA LEU A 1077 -19.32 -61.89 33.15
C LEU A 1077 -19.75 -61.49 31.73
N LEU A 1078 -19.86 -62.46 30.81
CA LEU A 1078 -20.08 -62.21 29.39
C LEU A 1078 -21.53 -62.35 28.93
N ALA A 1079 -22.35 -63.17 29.60
CA ALA A 1079 -23.76 -63.35 29.24
C ALA A 1079 -24.56 -62.02 29.15
N PRO A 1080 -24.40 -61.03 30.07
CA PRO A 1080 -25.06 -59.72 29.96
C PRO A 1080 -24.55 -58.85 28.81
N ILE A 1081 -23.36 -59.12 28.29
CA ILE A 1081 -22.77 -58.44 27.13
C ILE A 1081 -23.28 -59.07 25.83
N ALA A 1082 -23.47 -60.39 25.83
CA ALA A 1082 -23.98 -61.14 24.69
C ALA A 1082 -25.49 -60.89 24.41
N SER A 1083 -26.27 -60.50 25.43
CA SER A 1083 -27.71 -60.24 25.29
C SER A 1083 -28.09 -58.97 24.52
N ASP A 1084 -27.18 -58.01 24.34
CA ASP A 1084 -27.38 -56.85 23.47
C ASP A 1084 -26.15 -56.62 22.59
N THR A 1085 -26.26 -57.01 21.33
CA THR A 1085 -25.25 -56.84 20.28
C THR A 1085 -25.46 -55.57 19.45
N SER A 1086 -26.55 -54.85 19.67
CA SER A 1086 -26.97 -53.69 18.86
C SER A 1086 -26.27 -52.39 19.28
N GLN A 1087 -25.94 -52.25 20.55
CA GLN A 1087 -25.24 -51.07 21.06
C GLN A 1087 -23.73 -51.15 20.81
N PRO A 1088 -23.09 -50.14 20.19
CA PRO A 1088 -21.63 -50.07 20.10
C PRO A 1088 -21.00 -50.02 21.51
N SER A 1089 -19.77 -50.51 21.62
CA SER A 1089 -19.00 -50.59 22.88
C SER A 1089 -17.75 -49.74 22.82
N LEU A 1090 -17.33 -49.18 23.96
CA LEU A 1090 -16.26 -48.19 24.03
C LEU A 1090 -14.90 -48.82 23.66
N LEU A 1091 -14.39 -48.49 22.48
CA LEU A 1091 -13.12 -48.98 21.90
C LEU A 1091 -12.92 -50.50 21.95
N PHE A 1092 -14.00 -51.27 22.06
CA PHE A 1092 -13.93 -52.72 22.15
C PHE A 1092 -14.93 -53.36 21.20
N SER A 1093 -14.50 -54.42 20.53
CA SER A 1093 -15.25 -55.06 19.46
C SER A 1093 -16.34 -55.98 20.00
N ARG A 1094 -17.59 -55.80 19.53
CA ARG A 1094 -18.68 -56.74 19.86
C ARG A 1094 -18.42 -58.13 19.27
N ARG A 1095 -17.76 -58.22 18.11
CA ARG A 1095 -17.30 -59.50 17.52
C ARG A 1095 -16.35 -60.23 18.47
N HIS A 1096 -15.34 -59.54 19.02
CA HIS A 1096 -14.42 -60.13 20.01
C HIS A 1096 -15.21 -60.56 21.27
N ALA A 1097 -16.03 -59.68 21.86
CA ALA A 1097 -16.80 -60.02 23.06
C ALA A 1097 -17.69 -61.27 22.91
N LEU A 1098 -18.33 -61.45 21.74
CA LEU A 1098 -19.12 -62.64 21.42
C LEU A 1098 -18.26 -63.88 21.17
N ALA A 1099 -17.10 -63.72 20.52
CA ALA A 1099 -16.15 -64.81 20.34
C ALA A 1099 -15.58 -65.29 21.69
N SER A 1100 -15.21 -64.39 22.61
CA SER A 1100 -14.78 -64.77 23.96
C SER A 1100 -15.90 -65.46 24.75
N TYR A 1101 -17.16 -65.09 24.53
CA TYR A 1101 -18.31 -65.78 25.14
C TYR A 1101 -18.51 -67.20 24.57
N ALA A 1102 -18.40 -67.37 23.26
CA ALA A 1102 -18.41 -68.69 22.64
C ALA A 1102 -17.22 -69.55 23.10
N SER A 1103 -16.04 -68.96 23.30
CA SER A 1103 -14.88 -69.64 23.86
C SER A 1103 -15.09 -70.07 25.32
N ALA A 1104 -15.73 -69.23 26.14
CA ALA A 1104 -16.07 -69.58 27.53
C ALA A 1104 -17.13 -70.69 27.60
N LEU A 1105 -18.15 -70.65 26.72
CA LEU A 1105 -19.12 -71.73 26.57
C LEU A 1105 -18.48 -73.05 26.10
N LEU A 1106 -17.48 -72.98 25.22
CA LEU A 1106 -16.72 -74.16 24.79
C LEU A 1106 -15.89 -74.76 25.95
N ALA A 1107 -15.24 -73.91 26.75
CA ALA A 1107 -14.47 -74.34 27.92
C ALA A 1107 -15.36 -74.97 29.03
N ASP A 1108 -16.63 -74.57 29.10
CA ASP A 1108 -17.69 -75.15 29.94
C ASP A 1108 -18.34 -76.42 29.31
N GLY A 1109 -17.83 -76.91 28.17
CA GLY A 1109 -18.31 -78.10 27.47
C GLY A 1109 -19.60 -77.90 26.66
N ARG A 1110 -20.11 -76.67 26.52
CA ARG A 1110 -21.42 -76.35 25.94
C ARG A 1110 -21.36 -76.08 24.44
N VAL A 1111 -20.88 -77.07 23.68
CA VAL A 1111 -20.57 -76.98 22.23
C VAL A 1111 -21.71 -76.36 21.40
N GLU A 1112 -22.96 -76.83 21.52
CA GLU A 1112 -24.11 -76.27 20.79
C GLU A 1112 -24.40 -74.80 21.11
N SER A 1113 -24.17 -74.39 22.37
CA SER A 1113 -24.26 -72.97 22.76
C SER A 1113 -23.12 -72.18 22.11
N ALA A 1114 -21.90 -72.71 22.11
CA ALA A 1114 -20.74 -72.07 21.50
C ALA A 1114 -20.91 -71.91 19.97
N LEU A 1115 -21.40 -72.94 19.25
CA LEU A 1115 -21.75 -72.88 17.83
C LEU A 1115 -22.73 -71.74 17.53
N THR A 1116 -23.80 -71.65 18.31
CA THR A 1116 -24.82 -70.60 18.17
C THR A 1116 -24.22 -69.20 18.35
N TRP A 1117 -23.37 -69.02 19.37
CA TRP A 1117 -22.82 -67.71 19.70
C TRP A 1117 -21.63 -67.28 18.81
N ILE A 1118 -20.83 -68.22 18.28
CA ILE A 1118 -19.77 -67.88 17.33
C ILE A 1118 -20.32 -67.54 15.93
N GLY A 1119 -21.46 -68.12 15.54
CA GLY A 1119 -22.22 -67.67 14.36
C GLY A 1119 -22.61 -66.19 14.49
N ARG A 1120 -23.22 -65.82 15.63
CA ARG A 1120 -23.57 -64.43 15.97
C ARG A 1120 -22.37 -63.49 16.06
N ALA A 1121 -21.18 -63.99 16.43
CA ALA A 1121 -19.95 -63.21 16.40
C ALA A 1121 -19.53 -62.88 14.95
N GLY A 1122 -19.69 -63.82 14.02
CA GLY A 1122 -19.48 -63.59 12.59
C GLY A 1122 -20.43 -62.56 11.99
N GLU A 1123 -21.70 -62.56 12.43
CA GLU A 1123 -22.72 -61.56 12.05
C GLU A 1123 -22.47 -60.17 12.67
N ALA A 1124 -21.65 -60.08 13.73
CA ALA A 1124 -21.44 -58.83 14.44
C ALA A 1124 -20.60 -57.83 13.63
N SER A 1125 -21.17 -56.63 13.45
CA SER A 1125 -20.48 -55.52 12.82
C SER A 1125 -19.32 -55.03 13.69
N ALA A 1126 -18.12 -55.07 13.13
CA ALA A 1126 -16.91 -54.50 13.69
C ALA A 1126 -15.88 -54.29 12.57
N GLU A 1127 -15.21 -53.14 12.60
CA GLU A 1127 -14.25 -52.69 11.58
C GLU A 1127 -12.80 -53.10 11.90
N ASP A 1128 -12.50 -53.52 13.12
CA ASP A 1128 -11.15 -53.87 13.57
C ASP A 1128 -10.68 -55.23 13.03
N VAL A 1129 -9.40 -55.32 12.67
CA VAL A 1129 -8.81 -56.54 12.08
C VAL A 1129 -8.72 -57.67 13.11
N ARG A 1130 -8.32 -57.34 14.34
CA ARG A 1130 -8.01 -58.32 15.40
C ARG A 1130 -9.22 -59.17 15.77
N SER A 1131 -10.40 -58.57 15.94
CA SER A 1131 -11.63 -59.33 16.23
C SER A 1131 -12.03 -60.27 15.10
N GLY A 1132 -11.69 -59.94 13.85
CA GLY A 1132 -11.89 -60.84 12.70
C GLY A 1132 -11.06 -62.11 12.84
N VAL A 1133 -9.76 -61.98 13.13
CA VAL A 1133 -8.85 -63.11 13.36
C VAL A 1133 -9.29 -63.94 14.57
N ILE A 1134 -9.54 -63.29 15.72
CA ILE A 1134 -9.96 -63.97 16.95
C ILE A 1134 -11.29 -64.73 16.74
N SER A 1135 -12.26 -64.14 16.03
CA SER A 1135 -13.52 -64.81 15.73
C SER A 1135 -13.34 -66.03 14.82
N ALA A 1136 -12.49 -65.93 13.80
CA ALA A 1136 -12.17 -67.07 12.91
C ALA A 1136 -11.42 -68.20 13.65
N MET A 1137 -10.51 -67.86 14.58
CA MET A 1137 -9.83 -68.82 15.44
C MET A 1137 -10.77 -69.52 16.43
N VAL A 1138 -11.64 -68.79 17.12
CA VAL A 1138 -12.62 -69.41 18.02
C VAL A 1138 -13.61 -70.25 17.22
N ARG A 1139 -14.04 -69.80 16.02
CA ARG A 1139 -14.90 -70.58 15.13
C ARG A 1139 -14.26 -71.90 14.71
N ALA A 1140 -12.96 -71.91 14.36
CA ALA A 1140 -12.24 -73.14 14.07
C ALA A 1140 -12.24 -74.12 15.27
N ARG A 1141 -11.96 -73.63 16.49
CA ARG A 1141 -11.97 -74.44 17.72
C ARG A 1141 -13.36 -75.00 18.04
N VAL A 1142 -14.40 -74.18 17.91
CA VAL A 1142 -15.80 -74.58 18.16
C VAL A 1142 -16.30 -75.58 17.12
N LEU A 1143 -15.93 -75.42 15.84
CA LEU A 1143 -16.27 -76.39 14.78
C LEU A 1143 -15.53 -77.73 14.97
N ALA A 1144 -14.27 -77.71 15.36
CA ALA A 1144 -13.51 -78.93 15.67
C ALA A 1144 -14.12 -79.69 16.85
N ALA A 1145 -14.52 -79.00 17.92
CA ALA A 1145 -15.23 -79.60 19.05
C ALA A 1145 -16.67 -80.07 18.73
N ALA A 1146 -17.18 -79.72 17.54
CA ALA A 1146 -18.47 -80.15 17.01
C ALA A 1146 -18.33 -81.16 15.85
N ASP A 1147 -17.15 -81.78 15.70
CA ASP A 1147 -16.83 -82.79 14.68
C ASP A 1147 -16.94 -82.29 13.21
N ARG A 1148 -16.90 -80.96 13.00
CA ARG A 1148 -17.01 -80.31 11.69
C ARG A 1148 -15.63 -79.97 11.13
N CYS A 1149 -14.78 -81.00 10.99
CA CYS A 1149 -13.34 -80.85 10.76
C CYS A 1149 -12.95 -80.10 9.47
N GLU A 1150 -13.69 -80.24 8.36
CA GLU A 1150 -13.40 -79.49 7.12
C GLU A 1150 -13.66 -77.99 7.29
N GLU A 1151 -14.81 -77.62 7.88
CA GLU A 1151 -15.14 -76.22 8.17
C GLU A 1151 -14.21 -75.62 9.24
N ALA A 1152 -13.75 -76.43 10.20
CA ALA A 1152 -12.76 -76.02 11.19
C ALA A 1152 -11.42 -75.63 10.54
N ARG A 1153 -10.93 -76.43 9.59
CA ARG A 1153 -9.71 -76.12 8.81
C ARG A 1153 -9.89 -74.87 7.96
N ALA A 1154 -11.00 -74.76 7.22
CA ALA A 1154 -11.30 -73.56 6.42
C ALA A 1154 -11.39 -72.29 7.27
N SER A 1155 -11.92 -72.38 8.50
CA SER A 1155 -11.96 -71.27 9.46
C SER A 1155 -10.58 -70.92 10.05
N ALA A 1156 -9.67 -71.89 10.17
CA ALA A 1156 -8.28 -71.64 10.59
C ALA A 1156 -7.43 -71.03 9.46
N GLU A 1157 -7.61 -71.49 8.22
CA GLU A 1157 -7.03 -70.85 7.03
C GLU A 1157 -7.53 -69.41 6.86
N GLU A 1158 -8.82 -69.17 7.09
CA GLU A 1158 -9.40 -67.82 7.13
C GLU A 1158 -8.76 -66.94 8.23
N ALA A 1159 -8.52 -67.49 9.42
CA ALA A 1159 -7.81 -66.76 10.49
C ALA A 1159 -6.38 -66.35 10.07
N VAL A 1160 -5.59 -67.27 9.51
CA VAL A 1160 -4.24 -66.96 9.01
C VAL A 1160 -4.29 -65.94 7.87
N ARG A 1161 -5.20 -66.12 6.90
CA ARG A 1161 -5.40 -65.18 5.79
C ARG A 1161 -5.75 -63.76 6.27
N LEU A 1162 -6.57 -63.63 7.31
CA LEU A 1162 -6.90 -62.36 7.94
C LEU A 1162 -5.71 -61.77 8.72
N ALA A 1163 -4.94 -62.60 9.43
CA ALA A 1163 -3.76 -62.17 10.17
C ALA A 1163 -2.61 -61.68 9.26
N TYR A 1164 -2.58 -62.09 7.99
CA TYR A 1164 -1.62 -61.63 6.98
C TYR A 1164 -2.18 -60.59 6.00
N SER A 1165 -3.44 -60.16 6.13
CA SER A 1165 -4.05 -59.17 5.20
C SER A 1165 -3.68 -57.71 5.49
N THR A 1166 -3.04 -57.44 6.63
CA THR A 1166 -2.63 -56.10 7.09
C THR A 1166 -1.31 -56.16 7.86
N GLU A 1167 -0.81 -55.03 8.37
CA GLU A 1167 0.42 -54.97 9.16
C GLU A 1167 0.31 -55.61 10.56
N GLN A 1168 -0.91 -55.87 11.05
CA GLN A 1168 -1.15 -56.52 12.34
C GLN A 1168 -0.51 -57.92 12.39
N ALA A 1169 0.37 -58.14 13.36
CA ALA A 1169 1.11 -59.38 13.57
C ALA A 1169 0.70 -60.16 14.84
N SER A 1170 0.02 -59.50 15.79
CA SER A 1170 -0.19 -60.00 17.17
C SER A 1170 -0.90 -61.34 17.32
N GLU A 1171 -1.69 -61.76 16.32
CA GLU A 1171 -2.43 -63.03 16.33
C GLU A 1171 -1.87 -64.07 15.34
N ARG A 1172 -0.82 -63.75 14.57
CA ARG A 1172 -0.32 -64.61 13.47
C ARG A 1172 0.13 -65.98 13.97
N THR A 1173 1.05 -66.02 14.92
CA THR A 1173 1.59 -67.26 15.50
C THR A 1173 0.48 -68.16 16.04
N ALA A 1174 -0.46 -67.59 16.80
CA ALA A 1174 -1.56 -68.35 17.38
C ALA A 1174 -2.60 -68.84 16.34
N ALA A 1175 -2.73 -68.16 15.20
CA ALA A 1175 -3.54 -68.63 14.07
C ALA A 1175 -2.83 -69.74 13.28
N GLU A 1176 -1.50 -69.64 13.11
CA GLU A 1176 -0.66 -70.65 12.46
C GLU A 1176 -0.59 -71.95 13.28
N GLU A 1177 -0.31 -71.86 14.59
CA GLU A 1177 -0.36 -72.99 15.53
C GLU A 1177 -1.72 -73.72 15.48
N LEU A 1178 -2.82 -72.97 15.40
CA LEU A 1178 -4.17 -73.52 15.33
C LEU A 1178 -4.45 -74.21 13.98
N ARG A 1179 -4.03 -73.61 12.85
CA ARG A 1179 -4.09 -74.24 11.53
C ARG A 1179 -3.34 -75.57 11.56
N ASP A 1180 -2.09 -75.56 12.01
CA ASP A 1180 -1.20 -76.73 11.94
C ASP A 1180 -1.70 -77.85 12.86
N THR A 1181 -2.19 -77.51 14.07
CA THR A 1181 -2.85 -78.47 14.99
C THR A 1181 -4.05 -79.17 14.34
N LEU A 1182 -4.88 -78.43 13.59
CA LEU A 1182 -6.06 -78.97 12.89
C LEU A 1182 -5.73 -79.68 11.57
N SER A 1183 -4.51 -79.51 11.05
CA SER A 1183 -4.00 -80.21 9.87
C SER A 1183 -3.38 -81.56 10.20
N VAL A 1184 -2.65 -81.69 11.32
CA VAL A 1184 -1.98 -82.94 11.72
C VAL A 1184 -2.96 -84.09 11.99
N THR A 1185 -4.19 -83.78 12.42
CA THR A 1185 -5.20 -84.77 12.85
C THR A 1185 -5.60 -85.80 11.78
N VAL A 1186 -5.31 -85.56 10.49
CA VAL A 1186 -5.60 -86.49 9.38
C VAL A 1186 -4.58 -87.63 9.29
N VAL A 1187 -3.34 -87.41 9.75
CA VAL A 1187 -2.21 -88.30 9.46
C VAL A 1187 -2.32 -89.61 10.24
N GLU A 1188 -2.94 -89.61 11.42
CA GLU A 1188 -3.09 -90.81 12.25
C GLU A 1188 -4.27 -91.71 11.81
N GLU A 1189 -5.38 -91.14 11.34
CA GLU A 1189 -6.53 -91.94 10.87
C GLU A 1189 -6.26 -92.67 9.54
N THR A 1190 -5.43 -92.10 8.67
CA THR A 1190 -5.17 -92.65 7.32
C THR A 1190 -4.23 -93.88 7.33
N VAL A 1191 -3.66 -94.24 8.48
CA VAL A 1191 -2.66 -95.33 8.61
C VAL A 1191 -3.26 -96.64 9.15
N ALA A 1192 -4.50 -96.63 9.65
CA ALA A 1192 -5.10 -97.73 10.41
C ALA A 1192 -5.74 -98.87 9.59
N TYR A 1193 -5.65 -98.88 8.25
CA TYR A 1193 -6.39 -99.83 7.39
C TYR A 1193 -5.56 -100.42 6.22
N ALA A 1194 -4.37 -100.95 6.50
CA ALA A 1194 -3.48 -101.51 5.47
C ALA A 1194 -2.71 -102.80 5.85
N SER A 1195 -3.18 -103.59 6.82
CA SER A 1195 -2.51 -104.87 7.17
C SER A 1195 -3.43 -105.92 7.82
N ASP A 1196 -4.21 -106.66 7.02
CA ASP A 1196 -4.67 -108.01 7.39
C ASP A 1196 -5.20 -108.80 6.17
N VAL A 1197 -4.34 -109.58 5.51
CA VAL A 1197 -4.72 -110.65 4.56
C VAL A 1197 -3.70 -111.79 4.64
N PRO A 1198 -4.08 -112.98 5.12
CA PRO A 1198 -3.29 -114.21 4.99
C PRO A 1198 -3.92 -115.18 3.97
N GLY A 1199 -3.26 -115.42 2.83
CA GLY A 1199 -3.68 -116.38 1.82
C GLY A 1199 -3.43 -115.91 0.39
#